data_AF-A0A7W1SNR0-F1
#
_entry.id   AF-A0A7W1SNR0-F1
#
_cell.length_a   1.000
_cell.length_b   1.000
_cell.length_c   1.000
_cell.angle_alpha   90.00
_cell.angle_beta   90.00
_cell.angle_gamma   90.00
#
_symmetry.space_group_name_H-M   'P 1'
#
loop_
_entity.id
_entity.type
_entity.pdbx_description
1 polymer ?
#
loop_
_entity_poly.entity_id
_entity_poly.type
_entity_poly.pdbx_seq_one_letter_code
_entity_poly.pdbx_strand_id
1 'polypeptide(L)'
;MAGNGCSNNSFLNQSSSNYRPTIQFGVSTATACTGIPNAGTTTGLTTVCQHQPFEIQLIGSTFATDLIYQWQSSASIAGPWVNIPGAVMPSTTVSQTSNTFYRCELSCVLSSQSDFSTPLEVNTNPNFPAGTYSIGAGGDFSNFTSAVAALSCGIAGPVTFNVIPNSPVFNEQIIIPEIYNSSLTNIVVFNGNGNTVTAANTASSNATIKLDGADYVTFNGLNIVNTSTNFCYGILMTNNSDFNIIDSCNIDLSSTFSTNSNKNAGIAITGNPADPISSGNSGTNNSVLNSSTKGGYYGISIIGNMATAQNTAGNYISNCTIEDFYHYGIYVSRISNSYIINNSISRPTRSSVGSFSGILHSNAGENNLMEGNRIHTAFSGLSGSATTSYGIIHNGVNASLGNENMVINNLIYNINSSGPINGISSNSSGFIKYYHNTIILDYPASNSGVTKGASLSSFNTLDFRNNIISITRSGNANKYCLYYENLQHINSDHNVLHLNAPNGASYYGYTNTPHITFSDWQAANSGAYDQNSVNHNPLFNPALPNLFIPTSPLVNNIGAGLGITTDINANLRHVSSPDPGANEFTPTVNDAGITSIINPLNGVTPAGLHPIEVELTNFGMDSLTTASVSGYITNGSTTVNFGPVAFTGPPLPPMASVTIQLGAFNFISGQYSLVSWPANPNNALDENHLNDTLSTTICTGLSGVYTIGAGGNYPTFAAAISDLSCGVIGPVVFNVLPKATPYLEQLDIPQISNASAINTITFNGNGNTLSFATTTHNRFLVRLNGADYVTFNDFTVKSTTPSFNFGIVLTNNADFNTINNCIVDLSSTYINPGFINAGITISGVTGNAVAAGSSGTNNSILNTNIKGGDYGISIYGNSVLLNSVGNLVENCIIEDFIHTAIYIANVSNSTFVNNIIRRPNSSLVNAFYGFRHVANGQNNIIASNRFHDAYSGVTSNNLSISYPIYHQNVNASPGNENLVYNNIIYNINNNGTTYGIYNFGSSHIKYYHNTISLDHSASTDGITVGFYQFQFASGVDFSNNLISITRGGTGLKHCLYFNTNNSVIVSNHNVLYMNPPAGPHGIGYYFSSQATLADWKANTGAFDQNSSADAPLFTNPTMGLYRPSNHLVNNIGASLGITTDILGFPRNATTPDPGAYEFSPSTNDAGITALINPLNGVTSPGNQSIEVNIFNYGISNLNTVNVSGYISNGIT
;
A
#
# COMPACT_ATOMS: atom_id res chain seq x y z
N MET A 1 -24.42 10.06 -73.82
CA MET A 1 -24.73 11.48 -73.53
C MET A 1 -23.78 11.94 -72.44
N ALA A 2 -22.76 12.70 -72.82
CA ALA A 2 -21.87 13.41 -71.91
C ALA A 2 -22.40 14.85 -71.78
N GLY A 3 -22.43 15.37 -70.56
CA GLY A 3 -22.81 16.75 -70.28
C GLY A 3 -23.42 16.86 -68.88
N ASN A 4 -22.63 17.29 -67.90
CA ASN A 4 -23.14 17.87 -66.67
C ASN A 4 -22.45 19.22 -66.48
N GLY A 5 -22.91 20.22 -67.24
CA GLY A 5 -22.79 21.61 -66.85
C GLY A 5 -23.98 21.96 -65.95
N CYS A 6 -23.80 21.84 -64.64
CA CYS A 6 -24.65 22.54 -63.68
C CYS A 6 -23.91 23.83 -63.29
N SER A 7 -24.30 24.96 -63.87
CA SER A 7 -23.91 26.27 -63.36
C SER A 7 -24.91 26.72 -62.30
N ASN A 8 -24.52 26.62 -61.03
CA ASN A 8 -25.02 27.55 -60.00
C ASN A 8 -24.08 27.60 -58.80
N ASN A 9 -23.39 28.73 -58.70
CA ASN A 9 -22.73 29.21 -57.49
C ASN A 9 -23.79 29.63 -56.47
N SER A 10 -23.94 28.89 -55.37
CA SER A 10 -24.23 29.42 -54.02
C SER A 10 -24.56 28.28 -53.05
N PHE A 11 -23.55 27.81 -52.31
CA PHE A 11 -23.83 27.13 -51.05
C PHE A 11 -23.90 28.19 -49.95
N LEU A 12 -25.12 28.63 -49.63
CA LEU A 12 -25.41 29.25 -48.35
C LEU A 12 -25.47 28.14 -47.30
N ASN A 13 -24.59 28.23 -46.32
CA ASN A 13 -24.59 27.38 -45.15
C ASN A 13 -25.68 27.87 -44.17
N GLN A 14 -26.59 26.97 -43.79
CA GLN A 14 -27.04 26.69 -42.42
C GLN A 14 -28.56 26.44 -42.23
N SER A 15 -28.81 25.25 -41.68
CA SER A 15 -29.69 24.94 -40.56
C SER A 15 -31.20 24.68 -40.78
N SER A 16 -31.60 23.55 -40.20
CA SER A 16 -32.92 23.15 -39.70
C SER A 16 -33.98 22.54 -40.66
N SER A 17 -34.27 21.27 -40.35
CA SER A 17 -35.59 20.59 -40.33
C SER A 17 -36.41 20.35 -41.62
N ASN A 18 -36.58 19.06 -41.92
CA ASN A 18 -37.83 18.39 -42.35
C ASN A 18 -38.49 18.72 -43.71
N TYR A 19 -37.73 18.96 -44.79
CA TYR A 19 -38.25 18.76 -46.16
C TYR A 19 -37.25 18.01 -47.05
N ARG A 20 -37.76 17.10 -47.90
CA ARG A 20 -36.96 16.49 -48.99
C ARG A 20 -36.59 17.61 -49.97
N PRO A 21 -35.31 17.81 -50.36
CA PRO A 21 -34.97 18.76 -51.39
C PRO A 21 -35.55 18.29 -52.73
N THR A 22 -36.50 19.04 -53.29
CA THR A 22 -36.90 18.92 -54.69
C THR A 22 -35.84 19.58 -55.56
N ILE A 23 -35.07 18.77 -56.29
CA ILE A 23 -34.14 19.23 -57.32
C ILE A 23 -34.86 19.10 -58.67
N GLN A 24 -34.98 20.22 -59.40
CA GLN A 24 -35.49 20.25 -60.78
C GLN A 24 -34.30 20.39 -61.73
N PHE A 25 -34.06 19.40 -62.58
CA PHE A 25 -33.08 19.48 -63.66
C PHE A 25 -33.75 20.04 -64.92
N GLY A 26 -33.27 21.19 -65.40
CA GLY A 26 -33.54 21.64 -66.77
C GLY A 26 -32.49 21.07 -67.71
N VAL A 27 -32.89 20.20 -68.62
CA VAL A 27 -32.01 19.68 -69.69
C VAL A 27 -32.38 20.37 -70.99
N SER A 28 -31.49 21.22 -71.50
CA SER A 28 -31.57 21.76 -72.87
C SER A 28 -30.46 21.13 -73.71
N THR A 29 -30.80 20.64 -74.90
CA THR A 29 -29.80 20.15 -75.86
C THR A 29 -28.95 21.32 -76.34
N ALA A 30 -27.63 21.23 -76.17
CA ALA A 30 -26.71 22.21 -76.72
C ALA A 30 -26.85 22.22 -78.25
N THR A 31 -26.99 23.42 -78.83
CA THR A 31 -26.96 23.57 -80.29
C THR A 31 -25.55 23.30 -80.80
N ALA A 32 -25.43 22.79 -82.02
CA ALA A 32 -24.13 22.61 -82.66
C ALA A 32 -23.45 23.97 -82.85
N CYS A 33 -22.12 23.99 -82.79
CA CYS A 33 -21.35 25.23 -82.97
C CYS A 33 -21.49 25.74 -84.42
N THR A 34 -21.68 27.05 -84.63
CA THR A 34 -21.95 27.62 -85.97
C THR A 34 -21.03 28.80 -86.34
N GLY A 35 -19.87 28.93 -85.72
CA GLY A 35 -18.92 30.03 -85.93
C GLY A 35 -17.57 29.78 -85.25
N ILE A 36 -16.81 30.83 -84.96
CA ILE A 36 -15.63 30.75 -84.09
C ILE A 36 -16.14 30.50 -82.65
N PRO A 37 -15.81 29.37 -82.01
CA PRO A 37 -16.15 29.17 -80.61
C PRO A 37 -15.28 30.09 -79.74
N ASN A 38 -15.82 30.71 -78.68
CA ASN A 38 -15.00 31.37 -77.66
C ASN A 38 -14.30 30.30 -76.80
N ALA A 39 -12.98 30.29 -76.78
CA ALA A 39 -12.19 29.32 -76.02
C ALA A 39 -12.02 29.67 -74.53
N GLY A 40 -12.39 30.88 -74.10
CA GLY A 40 -12.39 31.29 -72.71
C GLY A 40 -10.99 31.49 -72.10
N THR A 41 -10.85 31.17 -70.82
CA THR A 41 -9.60 31.32 -70.06
C THR A 41 -9.15 29.97 -69.51
N THR A 42 -7.86 29.65 -69.62
CA THR A 42 -7.26 28.51 -68.92
C THR A 42 -7.13 28.84 -67.43
N THR A 43 -7.59 27.94 -66.57
CA THR A 43 -7.48 28.08 -65.11
C THR A 43 -6.92 26.79 -64.49
N GLY A 44 -6.20 26.93 -63.39
CA GLY A 44 -5.49 25.86 -62.71
C GLY A 44 -4.56 26.44 -61.64
N LEU A 45 -3.69 25.61 -61.06
CA LEU A 45 -2.63 26.09 -60.17
C LEU A 45 -1.64 26.96 -60.95
N THR A 46 -1.17 28.05 -60.34
CA THR A 46 -0.16 28.96 -60.92
C THR A 46 1.27 28.61 -60.49
N THR A 47 1.43 27.70 -59.54
CA THR A 47 2.71 27.18 -59.07
C THR A 47 2.55 25.73 -58.63
N VAL A 48 3.46 24.87 -59.07
CA VAL A 48 3.49 23.44 -58.74
C VAL A 48 4.92 22.99 -58.49
N CYS A 49 5.09 21.88 -57.78
CA CYS A 49 6.38 21.25 -57.63
C CYS A 49 6.75 20.46 -58.90
N GLN A 50 8.04 20.24 -59.13
CA GLN A 50 8.51 19.48 -60.28
C GLN A 50 7.89 18.07 -60.31
N HIS A 51 7.31 17.69 -61.46
CA HIS A 51 6.57 16.44 -61.67
C HIS A 51 5.24 16.29 -60.91
N GLN A 52 4.82 17.29 -60.13
CA GLN A 52 3.52 17.26 -59.47
C GLN A 52 2.39 17.29 -60.52
N PRO A 53 1.47 16.32 -60.53
CA PRO A 53 0.29 16.39 -61.39
C PRO A 53 -0.68 17.45 -60.88
N PHE A 54 -1.26 18.23 -61.78
CA PHE A 54 -2.29 19.23 -61.48
C PHE A 54 -3.32 19.33 -62.61
N GLU A 55 -4.54 19.73 -62.26
CA GLU A 55 -5.62 19.92 -63.25
C GLU A 55 -5.60 21.34 -63.82
N ILE A 56 -5.77 21.42 -65.14
CA ILE A 56 -6.09 22.65 -65.86
C ILE A 56 -7.45 22.50 -66.55
N GLN A 57 -8.23 23.57 -66.58
CA GLN A 57 -9.59 23.56 -67.13
C GLN A 57 -9.97 24.90 -67.78
N LEU A 58 -10.93 24.87 -68.69
CA LEU A 58 -11.49 26.06 -69.32
C LEU A 58 -12.65 26.65 -68.51
N ILE A 59 -12.64 27.97 -68.33
CA ILE A 59 -13.78 28.74 -67.82
C ILE A 59 -14.19 29.77 -68.87
N GLY A 60 -15.51 29.94 -69.07
CA GLY A 60 -16.06 30.90 -70.03
C GLY A 60 -15.97 30.48 -71.49
N SER A 61 -15.67 29.20 -71.76
CA SER A 61 -15.66 28.63 -73.11
C SER A 61 -17.09 28.39 -73.63
N THR A 62 -17.23 28.32 -74.96
CA THR A 62 -18.52 28.06 -75.63
C THR A 62 -19.04 26.68 -75.29
N PHE A 63 -20.32 26.59 -74.91
CA PHE A 63 -21.01 25.33 -74.68
C PHE A 63 -21.90 24.98 -75.88
N ALA A 64 -21.43 24.07 -76.73
CA ALA A 64 -22.09 23.63 -77.96
C ALA A 64 -21.75 22.15 -78.26
N THR A 65 -22.55 21.46 -79.08
CA THR A 65 -22.13 20.17 -79.65
C THR A 65 -21.13 20.37 -80.78
N ASP A 66 -20.39 19.31 -81.14
CA ASP A 66 -19.41 19.30 -82.23
C ASP A 66 -18.19 20.23 -82.01
N LEU A 67 -17.79 20.38 -80.75
CA LEU A 67 -16.53 21.03 -80.35
C LEU A 67 -15.40 20.00 -80.18
N ILE A 68 -14.21 20.34 -80.65
CA ILE A 68 -12.97 19.61 -80.40
C ILE A 68 -12.08 20.47 -79.49
N TYR A 69 -11.63 19.88 -78.38
CA TYR A 69 -10.65 20.47 -77.48
C TYR A 69 -9.29 19.88 -77.78
N GLN A 70 -8.24 20.70 -77.77
CA GLN A 70 -6.86 20.23 -77.83
C GLN A 70 -5.99 21.09 -76.93
N TRP A 71 -5.59 20.55 -75.78
CA TRP A 71 -4.65 21.24 -74.90
C TRP A 71 -3.26 21.32 -75.51
N GLN A 72 -2.60 22.45 -75.32
CA GLN A 72 -1.27 22.77 -75.80
C GLN A 72 -0.40 23.29 -74.66
N SER A 73 0.89 22.99 -74.71
CA SER A 73 1.90 23.55 -73.81
C SER A 73 2.99 24.31 -74.58
N SER A 74 3.64 25.25 -73.92
CA SER A 74 4.82 25.96 -74.44
C SER A 74 5.76 26.43 -73.33
N ALA A 75 7.04 26.56 -73.65
CA ALA A 75 8.03 27.17 -72.75
C ALA A 75 7.99 28.71 -72.78
N SER A 76 7.26 29.32 -73.73
CA SER A 76 7.13 30.77 -73.88
C SER A 76 5.72 31.13 -74.32
N ILE A 77 5.20 32.27 -73.85
CA ILE A 77 3.89 32.78 -74.27
C ILE A 77 3.77 32.97 -75.80
N ALA A 78 4.90 33.20 -76.49
CA ALA A 78 4.95 33.36 -77.94
C ALA A 78 4.94 32.04 -78.73
N GLY A 79 5.03 30.89 -78.05
CA GLY A 79 5.21 29.58 -78.69
C GLY A 79 6.70 29.20 -78.87
N PRO A 80 6.99 28.08 -79.56
CA PRO A 80 6.04 27.21 -80.25
C PRO A 80 5.13 26.46 -79.28
N TRP A 81 3.86 26.30 -79.66
CA TRP A 81 2.86 25.55 -78.91
C TRP A 81 2.82 24.10 -79.39
N VAL A 82 2.86 23.15 -78.46
CA VAL A 82 2.87 21.72 -78.75
C VAL A 82 1.61 21.08 -78.17
N ASN A 83 0.90 20.29 -78.98
CA ASN A 83 -0.28 19.56 -78.52
C ASN A 83 0.11 18.55 -77.43
N ILE A 84 -0.63 18.55 -76.33
CA ILE A 84 -0.51 17.54 -75.28
C ILE A 84 -1.30 16.31 -75.74
N PRO A 85 -0.64 15.15 -75.98
CA PRO A 85 -1.30 13.98 -76.54
C PRO A 85 -2.45 13.50 -75.65
N GLY A 86 -3.63 13.25 -76.26
CA GLY A 86 -4.81 12.71 -75.56
C GLY A 86 -5.59 13.71 -74.70
N ALA A 87 -5.09 14.94 -74.52
CA ALA A 87 -5.76 15.98 -73.76
C ALA A 87 -6.82 16.71 -74.61
N VAL A 88 -7.96 16.03 -74.82
CA VAL A 88 -9.05 16.44 -75.72
C VAL A 88 -10.38 16.70 -75.02
N MET A 89 -10.34 16.96 -73.71
CA MET A 89 -11.49 17.26 -72.86
C MET A 89 -11.45 18.72 -72.35
N PRO A 90 -12.57 19.29 -71.87
CA PRO A 90 -12.61 20.66 -71.33
C PRO A 90 -11.72 20.91 -70.10
N SER A 91 -11.27 19.83 -69.43
CA SER A 91 -10.19 19.83 -68.44
C SER A 91 -9.24 18.66 -68.70
N THR A 92 -8.01 18.76 -68.19
CA THR A 92 -7.01 17.70 -68.26
C THR A 92 -6.06 17.80 -67.07
N THR A 93 -5.50 16.66 -66.63
CA THR A 93 -4.38 16.62 -65.69
C THR A 93 -3.07 16.63 -66.45
N VAL A 94 -2.14 17.48 -66.03
CA VAL A 94 -0.80 17.63 -66.62
C VAL A 94 0.26 17.64 -65.53
N SER A 95 1.52 17.48 -65.90
CA SER A 95 2.69 17.66 -65.02
C SER A 95 3.79 18.36 -65.79
N GLN A 96 4.69 19.05 -65.08
CA GLN A 96 5.77 19.83 -65.69
C GLN A 96 7.10 19.71 -64.95
N THR A 97 8.20 19.98 -65.65
CA THR A 97 9.55 19.97 -65.10
C THR A 97 10.22 21.34 -65.07
N SER A 98 9.63 22.33 -65.76
CA SER A 98 10.04 23.73 -65.81
C SER A 98 8.80 24.61 -65.96
N ASN A 99 8.92 25.92 -65.76
CA ASN A 99 7.83 26.86 -66.01
C ASN A 99 7.23 26.60 -67.40
N THR A 100 5.91 26.42 -67.46
CA THR A 100 5.20 26.01 -68.68
C THR A 100 3.93 26.81 -68.82
N PHE A 101 3.67 27.30 -70.03
CA PHE A 101 2.41 27.93 -70.39
C PHE A 101 1.45 26.88 -70.95
N TYR A 102 0.19 26.92 -70.54
CA TYR A 102 -0.87 26.06 -71.05
C TYR A 102 -2.00 26.86 -71.69
N ARG A 103 -2.56 26.34 -72.78
CA ARG A 103 -3.79 26.84 -73.39
C ARG A 103 -4.56 25.70 -74.04
N CYS A 104 -5.86 25.87 -74.26
CA CYS A 104 -6.65 24.96 -75.07
C CYS A 104 -6.99 25.62 -76.41
N GLU A 105 -6.76 24.90 -77.51
CA GLU A 105 -7.39 25.19 -78.79
C GLU A 105 -8.79 24.59 -78.79
N LEU A 106 -9.81 25.44 -79.00
CA LEU A 106 -11.20 25.02 -79.12
C LEU A 106 -11.64 25.21 -80.56
N SER A 107 -12.00 24.11 -81.22
CA SER A 107 -12.37 24.10 -82.65
C SER A 107 -13.80 23.66 -82.83
N CYS A 108 -14.53 24.38 -83.69
CA CYS A 108 -15.86 23.97 -84.11
C CYS A 108 -15.78 23.10 -85.36
N VAL A 109 -16.28 21.86 -85.29
CA VAL A 109 -16.20 20.90 -86.41
C VAL A 109 -17.00 21.38 -87.63
N LEU A 110 -18.17 21.99 -87.43
CA LEU A 110 -19.05 22.40 -88.51
C LEU A 110 -18.54 23.63 -89.30
N SER A 111 -17.87 24.57 -88.62
CA SER A 111 -17.38 25.81 -89.23
C SER A 111 -15.89 25.75 -89.61
N SER A 112 -15.16 24.73 -89.14
CA SER A 112 -13.71 24.58 -89.23
C SER A 112 -12.91 25.77 -88.68
N GLN A 113 -13.52 26.57 -87.79
CA GLN A 113 -12.89 27.72 -87.15
C GLN A 113 -12.51 27.39 -85.70
N SER A 114 -11.38 27.92 -85.24
CA SER A 114 -10.85 27.72 -83.90
C SER A 114 -10.52 29.03 -83.20
N ASP A 115 -10.55 28.99 -81.87
CA ASP A 115 -10.06 30.04 -80.97
C ASP A 115 -9.14 29.41 -79.92
N PHE A 116 -8.29 30.23 -79.30
CA PHE A 116 -7.36 29.78 -78.26
C PHE A 116 -7.71 30.44 -76.94
N SER A 117 -7.81 29.64 -75.89
CA SER A 117 -8.05 30.17 -74.56
C SER A 117 -6.92 31.10 -74.14
N THR A 118 -7.20 32.09 -73.29
CA THR A 118 -6.13 32.89 -72.65
C THR A 118 -5.16 31.95 -71.93
N PRO A 119 -3.84 31.99 -72.23
CA PRO A 119 -2.88 31.08 -71.63
C PRO A 119 -2.66 31.30 -70.13
N LEU A 120 -2.35 30.22 -69.41
CA LEU A 120 -1.94 30.22 -68.01
C LEU A 120 -0.45 29.85 -67.91
N GLU A 121 0.37 30.71 -67.31
CA GLU A 121 1.72 30.31 -66.87
C GLU A 121 1.61 29.56 -65.54
N VAL A 122 2.27 28.41 -65.48
CA VAL A 122 2.42 27.65 -64.25
C VAL A 122 3.91 27.60 -63.92
N ASN A 123 4.28 28.16 -62.78
CA ASN A 123 5.66 28.15 -62.29
C ASN A 123 6.01 26.79 -61.68
N THR A 124 7.25 26.32 -61.87
CA THR A 124 7.75 25.09 -61.25
C THR A 124 8.73 25.42 -60.14
N ASN A 125 8.41 24.99 -58.93
CA ASN A 125 9.39 24.95 -57.84
C ASN A 125 10.25 23.68 -58.00
N PRO A 126 11.59 23.80 -58.02
CA PRO A 126 12.45 22.62 -58.12
C PRO A 126 12.38 21.77 -56.85
N ASN A 127 12.66 20.48 -57.00
CA ASN A 127 12.86 19.59 -55.85
C ASN A 127 14.06 20.04 -55.01
N PHE A 128 14.05 19.71 -53.72
CA PHE A 128 15.17 19.99 -52.83
C PHE A 128 16.41 19.18 -53.26
N PRO A 129 17.58 19.81 -53.48
CA PRO A 129 18.74 19.11 -54.00
C PRO A 129 19.25 18.02 -53.04
N ALA A 130 19.80 16.94 -53.62
CA ALA A 130 20.50 15.93 -52.84
C ALA A 130 21.77 16.53 -52.21
N GLY A 131 22.07 16.16 -50.97
CA GLY A 131 23.25 16.68 -50.29
C GLY A 131 23.22 16.57 -48.77
N THR A 132 24.26 17.12 -48.16
CA THR A 132 24.37 17.27 -46.71
C THR A 132 24.24 18.74 -46.34
N TYR A 133 23.34 19.03 -45.40
CA TYR A 133 23.01 20.36 -44.90
C TYR A 133 23.17 20.40 -43.39
N SER A 134 23.25 21.59 -42.82
CA SER A 134 23.43 21.83 -41.38
C SER A 134 22.24 22.54 -40.75
N ILE A 135 21.85 22.13 -39.54
CA ILE A 135 20.80 22.77 -38.74
C ILE A 135 21.41 23.37 -37.47
N GLY A 136 21.13 24.64 -37.20
CA GLY A 136 21.57 25.35 -35.99
C GLY A 136 22.10 26.76 -36.30
N ALA A 137 22.54 27.47 -35.26
CA ALA A 137 23.07 28.82 -35.41
C ALA A 137 24.26 28.85 -36.37
N GLY A 138 24.12 29.55 -37.51
CA GLY A 138 25.15 29.63 -38.55
C GLY A 138 25.19 28.46 -39.54
N GLY A 139 24.23 27.52 -39.46
CA GLY A 139 24.05 26.46 -40.46
C GLY A 139 23.22 26.88 -41.68
N ASP A 140 23.02 25.95 -42.61
CA ASP A 140 22.17 26.13 -43.79
C ASP A 140 20.71 26.43 -43.41
N PHE A 141 20.26 25.87 -42.28
CA PHE A 141 18.95 26.09 -41.70
C PHE A 141 19.09 26.50 -40.23
N SER A 142 18.35 27.52 -39.82
CA SER A 142 18.42 28.01 -38.44
C SER A 142 17.78 27.06 -37.41
N ASN A 143 16.83 26.23 -37.85
CA ASN A 143 16.01 25.35 -37.02
C ASN A 143 15.38 24.22 -37.87
N PHE A 144 14.78 23.22 -37.22
CA PHE A 144 14.18 22.08 -37.92
C PHE A 144 12.99 22.48 -38.79
N THR A 145 12.15 23.41 -38.31
CA THR A 145 10.99 23.91 -39.07
C THR A 145 11.40 24.45 -40.44
N SER A 146 12.48 25.23 -40.51
CA SER A 146 13.01 25.78 -41.77
C SER A 146 13.60 24.71 -42.69
N ALA A 147 14.22 23.67 -42.13
CA ALA A 147 14.73 22.53 -42.89
C ALA A 147 13.57 21.71 -43.50
N VAL A 148 12.54 21.41 -42.71
CA VAL A 148 11.36 20.67 -43.18
C VAL A 148 10.58 21.46 -44.23
N ALA A 149 10.44 22.78 -44.07
CA ALA A 149 9.78 23.63 -45.06
C ALA A 149 10.48 23.59 -46.43
N ALA A 150 11.81 23.41 -46.48
CA ALA A 150 12.55 23.30 -47.73
C ALA A 150 12.28 21.99 -48.49
N LEU A 151 11.76 20.96 -47.82
CA LEU A 151 11.39 19.67 -48.41
C LEU A 151 9.98 19.68 -49.03
N SER A 152 9.24 20.79 -48.98
CA SER A 152 7.81 20.84 -49.34
C SER A 152 7.51 20.45 -50.80
N CYS A 153 8.50 20.56 -51.70
CA CYS A 153 8.39 20.11 -53.09
C CYS A 153 9.02 18.74 -53.37
N GLY A 154 9.33 17.99 -52.32
CA GLY A 154 10.03 16.71 -52.42
C GLY A 154 11.53 16.87 -52.62
N ILE A 155 12.20 15.74 -52.77
CA ILE A 155 13.67 15.65 -52.86
C ILE A 155 14.11 15.18 -54.25
N ALA A 156 15.26 15.66 -54.71
CA ALA A 156 15.86 15.25 -55.98
C ALA A 156 16.77 14.01 -55.85
N GLY A 157 17.07 13.60 -54.62
CA GLY A 157 17.90 12.46 -54.23
C GLY A 157 18.06 12.40 -52.70
N PRO A 158 19.00 11.61 -52.16
CA PRO A 158 19.19 11.48 -50.70
C PRO A 158 19.57 12.81 -50.04
N VAL A 159 18.99 13.07 -48.86
CA VAL A 159 19.22 14.31 -48.09
C VAL A 159 19.66 13.96 -46.67
N THR A 160 20.70 14.62 -46.17
CA THR A 160 21.14 14.51 -44.77
C THR A 160 21.20 15.89 -44.13
N PHE A 161 20.55 16.06 -42.99
CA PHE A 161 20.66 17.21 -42.12
C PHE A 161 21.51 16.86 -40.89
N ASN A 162 22.67 17.51 -40.75
CA ASN A 162 23.54 17.41 -39.59
C ASN A 162 23.27 18.57 -38.64
N VAL A 163 22.72 18.28 -37.47
CA VAL A 163 22.53 19.32 -36.44
C VAL A 163 23.89 19.68 -35.85
N ILE A 164 24.21 20.96 -35.79
CA ILE A 164 25.48 21.45 -35.26
C ILE A 164 25.60 20.99 -33.79
N PRO A 165 26.66 20.25 -33.39
CA PRO A 165 26.82 19.78 -32.01
C PRO A 165 26.80 20.91 -30.99
N ASN A 166 26.22 20.67 -29.82
CA ASN A 166 26.09 21.66 -28.73
C ASN A 166 25.32 22.93 -29.13
N SER A 167 24.37 22.81 -30.06
CA SER A 167 23.43 23.88 -30.34
C SER A 167 22.56 24.18 -29.11
N PRO A 168 22.04 25.42 -28.97
CA PRO A 168 20.99 25.71 -28.01
C PRO A 168 19.78 24.77 -28.19
N VAL A 169 18.98 24.61 -27.13
CA VAL A 169 17.74 23.82 -27.18
C VAL A 169 16.82 24.38 -28.27
N PHE A 170 16.38 23.52 -29.19
CA PHE A 170 15.41 23.85 -30.21
C PHE A 170 14.01 23.79 -29.61
N ASN A 171 13.37 24.94 -29.39
CA ASN A 171 12.01 25.02 -28.85
C ASN A 171 10.99 25.11 -29.99
N GLU A 172 10.69 23.97 -30.60
CA GLU A 172 9.79 23.86 -31.74
C GLU A 172 9.20 22.45 -31.84
N GLN A 173 8.09 22.33 -32.56
CA GLN A 173 7.56 21.04 -32.98
C GLN A 173 8.02 20.74 -34.40
N ILE A 174 8.44 19.50 -34.64
CA ILE A 174 8.86 19.04 -35.96
C ILE A 174 7.71 18.25 -36.57
N ILE A 175 7.03 18.83 -37.56
CA ILE A 175 5.92 18.19 -38.26
C ILE A 175 6.34 17.96 -39.70
N ILE A 176 6.54 16.70 -40.08
CA ILE A 176 6.97 16.30 -41.42
C ILE A 176 5.76 15.69 -42.14
N PRO A 177 5.20 16.38 -43.15
CA PRO A 177 4.18 15.79 -44.03
C PRO A 177 4.81 14.81 -45.03
N GLU A 178 3.99 14.21 -45.89
CA GLU A 178 4.46 13.42 -47.03
C GLU A 178 5.59 14.13 -47.80
N ILE A 179 6.70 13.42 -48.02
CA ILE A 179 7.85 13.91 -48.78
C ILE A 179 7.83 13.28 -50.17
N TYR A 180 7.51 14.06 -51.19
CA TYR A 180 7.50 13.57 -52.57
C TYR A 180 8.89 13.07 -53.01
N ASN A 181 8.88 11.99 -53.79
CA ASN A 181 10.07 11.29 -54.31
C ASN A 181 10.96 10.62 -53.23
N SER A 182 10.49 10.51 -51.99
CA SER A 182 11.11 9.64 -50.98
C SER A 182 10.99 8.17 -51.38
N SER A 183 12.04 7.40 -51.13
CA SER A 183 12.12 5.98 -51.48
C SER A 183 13.27 5.31 -50.73
N LEU A 184 13.43 4.00 -50.89
CA LEU A 184 14.58 3.26 -50.34
C LEU A 184 15.94 3.82 -50.79
N THR A 185 16.01 4.51 -51.94
CA THR A 185 17.24 5.19 -52.40
C THR A 185 17.27 6.66 -52.01
N ASN A 186 16.13 7.33 -51.96
CA ASN A 186 16.00 8.75 -51.65
C ASN A 186 15.47 8.92 -50.23
N ILE A 187 16.37 8.79 -49.26
CA ILE A 187 16.04 8.88 -47.83
C ILE A 187 16.32 10.29 -47.29
N VAL A 188 15.63 10.67 -46.22
CA VAL A 188 15.91 11.90 -45.46
C VAL A 188 16.42 11.54 -44.07
N VAL A 189 17.64 11.96 -43.75
CA VAL A 189 18.30 11.65 -42.47
C VAL A 189 18.51 12.92 -41.66
N PHE A 190 18.08 12.94 -40.40
CA PHE A 190 18.39 13.95 -39.41
C PHE A 190 19.36 13.39 -38.37
N ASN A 191 20.62 13.80 -38.45
CA ASN A 191 21.65 13.47 -37.45
C ASN A 191 21.65 14.53 -36.34
N GLY A 192 21.07 14.17 -35.19
CA GLY A 192 20.87 15.03 -34.04
C GLY A 192 22.14 15.41 -33.28
N ASN A 193 23.20 14.60 -33.33
CA ASN A 193 24.47 14.84 -32.61
C ASN A 193 24.30 15.18 -31.11
N GLY A 194 23.32 14.55 -30.44
CA GLY A 194 23.01 14.76 -29.02
C GLY A 194 22.26 16.06 -28.71
N ASN A 195 21.86 16.83 -29.72
CA ASN A 195 21.13 18.08 -29.49
C ASN A 195 19.70 17.83 -28.98
N THR A 196 19.14 18.84 -28.31
CA THR A 196 17.82 18.75 -27.69
C THR A 196 16.76 19.52 -28.48
N VAL A 197 15.64 18.85 -28.77
CA VAL A 197 14.39 19.46 -29.25
C VAL A 197 13.36 19.37 -28.14
N THR A 198 12.66 20.47 -27.86
CA THR A 198 11.62 20.54 -26.83
C THR A 198 10.36 21.18 -27.36
N ALA A 199 9.22 20.69 -26.88
CA ALA A 199 7.91 21.28 -27.16
C ALA A 199 6.96 21.19 -25.95
N ALA A 200 5.95 22.06 -25.97
CA ALA A 200 4.72 21.93 -25.19
C ALA A 200 3.56 21.70 -26.16
N ASN A 201 2.72 20.73 -25.84
CA ASN A 201 1.74 20.13 -26.74
C ASN A 201 0.32 20.38 -26.26
N THR A 202 -0.61 20.29 -27.21
CA THR A 202 -2.05 20.44 -27.03
C THR A 202 -2.77 19.30 -27.74
N ALA A 203 -4.09 19.20 -27.57
CA ALA A 203 -4.88 18.19 -28.27
C ALA A 203 -4.76 18.26 -29.80
N SER A 204 -4.56 19.46 -30.37
CA SER A 204 -4.40 19.68 -31.81
C SER A 204 -2.96 19.59 -32.30
N SER A 205 -1.98 19.67 -31.39
CA SER A 205 -0.56 19.48 -31.72
C SER A 205 0.13 18.70 -30.60
N ASN A 206 0.09 17.39 -30.74
CA ASN A 206 0.21 16.41 -29.66
C ASN A 206 1.58 15.70 -29.62
N ALA A 207 2.49 15.98 -30.55
CA ALA A 207 3.83 15.40 -30.57
C ALA A 207 4.95 16.45 -30.69
N THR A 208 6.10 16.19 -30.07
CA THR A 208 7.32 16.98 -30.32
C THR A 208 7.82 16.73 -31.73
N ILE A 209 7.82 15.47 -32.18
CA ILE A 209 8.05 15.09 -33.58
C ILE A 209 6.83 14.34 -34.12
N LYS A 210 6.29 14.78 -35.24
CA LYS A 210 5.17 14.14 -35.94
C LYS A 210 5.57 13.82 -37.38
N LEU A 211 5.51 12.54 -37.73
CA LEU A 211 5.52 12.04 -39.10
C LEU A 211 4.07 11.83 -39.54
N ASP A 212 3.63 12.60 -40.53
CA ASP A 212 2.25 12.66 -41.00
C ASP A 212 2.19 12.23 -42.47
N GLY A 213 2.18 10.93 -42.71
CA GLY A 213 2.33 10.33 -44.05
C GLY A 213 3.75 10.46 -44.62
N ALA A 214 4.73 10.86 -43.80
CA ALA A 214 6.13 10.89 -44.20
C ALA A 214 6.74 9.48 -44.15
N ASP A 215 7.44 9.12 -45.22
CA ASP A 215 8.11 7.83 -45.39
C ASP A 215 9.62 8.01 -45.59
N TYR A 216 10.39 6.97 -45.27
CA TYR A 216 11.85 6.92 -45.44
C TYR A 216 12.60 8.05 -44.71
N VAL A 217 12.10 8.47 -43.54
CA VAL A 217 12.75 9.45 -42.67
C VAL A 217 13.50 8.74 -41.55
N THR A 218 14.75 9.14 -41.31
CA THR A 218 15.58 8.68 -40.20
C THR A 218 15.87 9.82 -39.23
N PHE A 219 15.59 9.63 -37.94
CA PHE A 219 16.13 10.45 -36.86
C PHE A 219 17.19 9.66 -36.09
N ASN A 220 18.38 10.23 -35.96
CA ASN A 220 19.52 9.58 -35.32
C ASN A 220 20.12 10.48 -34.22
N GLY A 221 20.14 10.05 -32.97
CA GLY A 221 20.91 10.73 -31.92
C GLY A 221 20.33 12.07 -31.42
N LEU A 222 19.00 12.20 -31.30
CA LEU A 222 18.35 13.39 -30.71
C LEU A 222 17.92 13.16 -29.26
N ASN A 223 17.98 14.23 -28.45
CA ASN A 223 17.24 14.33 -27.19
C ASN A 223 15.90 15.02 -27.46
N ILE A 224 14.78 14.33 -27.21
CA ILE A 224 13.43 14.79 -27.51
C ILE A 224 12.70 14.95 -26.19
N VAL A 225 12.47 16.19 -25.77
CA VAL A 225 11.82 16.52 -24.50
C VAL A 225 10.40 16.98 -24.77
N ASN A 226 9.43 16.45 -24.02
CA ASN A 226 8.07 16.96 -24.04
C ASN A 226 7.67 17.43 -22.64
N THR A 227 7.36 18.72 -22.54
CA THR A 227 7.10 19.39 -21.25
C THR A 227 5.63 19.30 -20.82
N SER A 228 4.78 18.68 -21.63
CA SER A 228 3.33 18.59 -21.40
C SER A 228 2.98 17.45 -20.44
N THR A 229 1.92 17.65 -19.67
CA THR A 229 1.37 16.63 -18.76
C THR A 229 0.24 15.81 -19.38
N ASN A 230 -0.32 16.26 -20.51
CA ASN A 230 -1.42 15.64 -21.25
C ASN A 230 -1.25 15.86 -22.76
N PHE A 231 -1.71 14.93 -23.60
CA PHE A 231 -1.43 14.92 -25.05
C PHE A 231 0.08 15.02 -25.32
N CYS A 232 0.85 14.27 -24.54
CA CYS A 232 2.29 14.30 -24.49
C CYS A 232 2.84 13.11 -25.30
N TYR A 233 3.06 13.30 -26.60
CA TYR A 233 3.83 12.37 -27.41
C TYR A 233 5.25 12.88 -27.64
N GLY A 234 6.26 12.02 -27.45
CA GLY A 234 7.60 12.33 -27.91
C GLY A 234 7.64 12.30 -29.44
N ILE A 235 7.29 11.15 -30.01
CA ILE A 235 7.19 10.92 -31.45
C ILE A 235 5.83 10.32 -31.80
N LEU A 236 5.19 10.86 -32.83
CA LEU A 236 3.96 10.33 -33.42
C LEU A 236 4.20 9.96 -34.90
N MET A 237 3.88 8.73 -35.28
CA MET A 237 3.81 8.27 -36.66
C MET A 237 2.36 7.95 -37.01
N THR A 238 1.82 8.61 -38.03
CA THR A 238 0.40 8.53 -38.37
C THR A 238 0.18 8.66 -39.87
N ASN A 239 -1.04 8.36 -40.33
CA ASN A 239 -1.44 8.46 -41.74
C ASN A 239 -0.53 7.65 -42.69
N ASN A 240 -0.27 6.39 -42.34
CA ASN A 240 0.61 5.47 -43.09
C ASN A 240 2.06 5.97 -43.24
N SER A 241 2.62 6.62 -42.21
CA SER A 241 4.07 6.87 -42.16
C SER A 241 4.83 5.55 -42.05
N ASP A 242 5.44 5.14 -43.16
CA ASP A 242 6.05 3.83 -43.37
C ASP A 242 7.58 3.93 -43.56
N PHE A 243 8.29 2.84 -43.25
CA PHE A 243 9.75 2.73 -43.47
C PHE A 243 10.60 3.80 -42.76
N ASN A 244 10.12 4.36 -41.65
CA ASN A 244 10.85 5.35 -40.87
C ASN A 244 11.75 4.68 -39.82
N ILE A 245 12.85 5.35 -39.47
CA ILE A 245 13.83 4.85 -38.50
C ILE A 245 14.05 5.89 -37.40
N ILE A 246 13.85 5.48 -36.14
CA ILE A 246 14.26 6.22 -34.95
C ILE A 246 15.43 5.45 -34.33
N ASP A 247 16.63 5.98 -34.42
CA ASP A 247 17.85 5.34 -33.92
C ASP A 247 18.53 6.21 -32.85
N SER A 248 18.98 5.59 -31.78
CA SER A 248 19.81 6.23 -30.75
C SER A 248 19.24 7.52 -30.17
N CYS A 249 17.90 7.68 -30.17
CA CYS A 249 17.21 8.85 -29.66
C CYS A 249 16.80 8.67 -28.19
N ASN A 250 16.81 9.75 -27.41
CA ASN A 250 16.35 9.76 -26.02
C ASN A 250 15.09 10.61 -25.90
N ILE A 251 13.97 9.98 -25.54
CA ILE A 251 12.65 10.59 -25.47
C ILE A 251 12.24 10.76 -24.00
N ASP A 252 12.21 12.00 -23.51
CA ASP A 252 11.95 12.34 -22.11
C ASP A 252 10.55 12.97 -21.93
N LEU A 253 9.67 12.23 -21.25
CA LEU A 253 8.33 12.62 -20.81
C LEU A 253 8.22 12.58 -19.27
N SER A 254 9.31 12.87 -18.55
CA SER A 254 9.33 12.93 -17.07
C SER A 254 8.33 13.93 -16.49
N SER A 255 7.95 14.94 -17.27
CA SER A 255 6.83 15.86 -17.01
C SER A 255 5.51 15.14 -16.67
N THR A 256 5.33 13.90 -17.12
CA THR A 256 4.11 13.11 -16.91
C THR A 256 4.07 12.30 -15.61
N PHE A 257 5.13 12.31 -14.78
CA PHE A 257 5.28 11.44 -13.60
C PHE A 257 4.16 11.59 -12.56
N SER A 258 3.56 12.77 -12.46
CA SER A 258 2.46 13.08 -11.53
C SER A 258 1.07 12.76 -12.10
N THR A 259 0.97 12.26 -13.32
CA THR A 259 -0.29 12.10 -14.06
C THR A 259 -0.62 10.65 -14.36
N ASN A 260 -1.89 10.39 -14.66
CA ASN A 260 -2.43 9.12 -15.13
C ASN A 260 -3.10 9.24 -16.52
N SER A 261 -2.81 10.30 -17.28
CA SER A 261 -3.47 10.53 -18.56
C SER A 261 -3.09 9.46 -19.57
N ASN A 262 -4.09 8.75 -20.11
CA ASN A 262 -3.92 7.78 -21.19
C ASN A 262 -3.65 8.42 -22.57
N LYS A 263 -3.40 9.72 -22.64
CA LYS A 263 -3.06 10.45 -23.87
C LYS A 263 -1.56 10.77 -23.97
N ASN A 264 -0.73 10.03 -23.24
CA ASN A 264 0.71 10.25 -23.17
C ASN A 264 1.46 8.99 -23.63
N ALA A 265 2.35 9.12 -24.60
CA ALA A 265 3.17 8.02 -25.12
C ALA A 265 4.57 8.50 -25.49
N GLY A 266 5.62 7.74 -25.15
CA GLY A 266 6.97 8.07 -25.64
C GLY A 266 7.00 8.06 -27.18
N ILE A 267 6.60 6.94 -27.77
CA ILE A 267 6.43 6.78 -29.21
C ILE A 267 5.03 6.18 -29.50
N ALA A 268 4.28 6.80 -30.40
CA ALA A 268 2.99 6.31 -30.86
C ALA A 268 2.98 6.07 -32.37
N ILE A 269 2.71 4.84 -32.78
CA ILE A 269 2.46 4.44 -34.17
C ILE A 269 0.97 4.11 -34.24
N THR A 270 0.18 5.12 -34.60
CA THR A 270 -1.28 5.08 -34.56
C THR A 270 -1.90 5.84 -35.72
N GLY A 271 -3.01 5.33 -36.24
CA GLY A 271 -3.79 6.03 -37.25
C GLY A 271 -4.74 7.11 -36.71
N ASN A 272 -4.79 7.31 -35.39
CA ASN A 272 -5.54 8.40 -34.78
C ASN A 272 -4.63 9.26 -33.90
N PRO A 273 -4.27 10.48 -34.33
CA PRO A 273 -3.43 11.37 -33.54
C PRO A 273 -4.00 11.67 -32.14
N ALA A 274 -5.33 11.73 -31.98
CA ALA A 274 -5.93 12.11 -30.69
C ALA A 274 -5.84 11.01 -29.62
N ASP A 275 -5.41 9.80 -29.96
CA ASP A 275 -5.40 8.66 -29.04
C ASP A 275 -4.33 7.62 -29.42
N PRO A 276 -3.36 7.34 -28.52
CA PRO A 276 -2.25 6.43 -28.84
C PRO A 276 -2.70 4.98 -29.07
N ILE A 277 -3.91 4.59 -28.65
CA ILE A 277 -4.43 3.22 -28.77
C ILE A 277 -5.64 3.07 -29.70
N SER A 278 -6.07 4.13 -30.38
CA SER A 278 -7.21 4.06 -31.30
C SER A 278 -6.80 3.50 -32.67
N SER A 279 -7.64 2.62 -33.23
CA SER A 279 -7.41 2.06 -34.57
C SER A 279 -7.50 3.11 -35.67
N GLY A 280 -6.68 2.97 -36.72
CA GLY A 280 -6.72 3.79 -37.93
C GLY A 280 -5.62 3.40 -38.92
N ASN A 281 -5.35 4.27 -39.88
CA ASN A 281 -4.25 4.13 -40.85
C ASN A 281 -2.90 4.44 -40.20
N SER A 282 -2.32 3.41 -39.58
CA SER A 282 -1.05 3.47 -38.86
C SER A 282 0.14 3.09 -39.76
N GLY A 283 1.37 3.22 -39.25
CA GLY A 283 2.59 2.97 -40.02
C GLY A 283 3.07 1.50 -40.03
N THR A 284 3.71 1.09 -41.13
CA THR A 284 4.32 -0.21 -41.38
C THR A 284 5.84 -0.12 -41.56
N ASN A 285 6.55 -1.20 -41.27
CA ASN A 285 7.99 -1.31 -41.49
C ASN A 285 8.81 -0.19 -40.80
N ASN A 286 8.29 0.38 -39.72
CA ASN A 286 9.01 1.38 -38.94
C ASN A 286 9.94 0.70 -37.94
N SER A 287 11.12 1.26 -37.75
CA SER A 287 12.14 0.75 -36.83
C SER A 287 12.41 1.73 -35.70
N VAL A 288 12.37 1.25 -34.47
CA VAL A 288 12.86 1.97 -33.29
C VAL A 288 14.03 1.18 -32.71
N LEU A 289 15.23 1.74 -32.81
CA LEU A 289 16.49 1.07 -32.56
C LEU A 289 17.30 1.84 -31.51
N ASN A 290 17.93 1.14 -30.57
CA ASN A 290 18.90 1.68 -29.62
C ASN A 290 18.43 2.95 -28.87
N SER A 291 17.12 3.16 -28.78
CA SER A 291 16.51 4.40 -28.33
C SER A 291 15.93 4.23 -26.93
N SER A 292 15.67 5.34 -26.24
CA SER A 292 15.09 5.32 -24.89
C SER A 292 13.82 6.15 -24.79
N THR A 293 12.87 5.68 -23.98
CA THR A 293 11.68 6.45 -23.60
C THR A 293 11.59 6.47 -22.07
N LYS A 294 11.32 7.64 -21.49
CA LYS A 294 11.13 7.81 -20.05
C LYS A 294 9.83 8.54 -19.75
N GLY A 295 8.95 7.96 -18.93
CA GLY A 295 7.65 8.54 -18.62
C GLY A 295 6.55 8.07 -19.58
N GLY A 296 5.47 8.87 -19.66
CA GLY A 296 4.28 8.53 -20.43
C GLY A 296 3.33 7.57 -19.70
N TYR A 297 2.17 7.35 -20.30
CA TYR A 297 1.26 6.27 -19.90
C TYR A 297 1.61 4.97 -20.62
N TYR A 298 2.00 5.13 -21.89
CA TYR A 298 2.62 4.13 -22.75
C TYR A 298 4.08 4.52 -22.98
N GLY A 299 5.03 3.58 -22.89
CA GLY A 299 6.38 3.81 -23.40
C GLY A 299 6.35 3.88 -24.92
N ILE A 300 5.96 2.77 -25.55
CA ILE A 300 5.75 2.64 -27.00
C ILE A 300 4.37 2.03 -27.27
N SER A 301 3.64 2.57 -28.24
CA SER A 301 2.33 2.04 -28.68
C SER A 301 2.29 1.83 -30.19
N ILE A 302 1.79 0.66 -30.63
CA ILE A 302 1.66 0.29 -32.06
C ILE A 302 0.29 -0.33 -32.31
N ILE A 303 -0.52 0.32 -33.14
CA ILE A 303 -1.93 -0.04 -33.33
C ILE A 303 -2.26 -0.22 -34.80
N GLY A 304 -2.83 -1.37 -35.15
CA GLY A 304 -3.38 -1.64 -36.48
C GLY A 304 -4.87 -1.31 -36.65
N ASN A 305 -5.33 -1.36 -37.91
CA ASN A 305 -6.71 -1.08 -38.31
C ASN A 305 -7.65 -2.29 -38.07
N MET A 306 -8.95 -2.02 -37.86
CA MET A 306 -10.03 -3.01 -37.69
C MET A 306 -10.62 -3.54 -39.02
N ALA A 307 -10.53 -2.78 -40.12
CA ALA A 307 -11.33 -3.01 -41.33
C ALA A 307 -10.66 -3.90 -42.39
N THR A 308 -9.35 -4.10 -42.31
CA THR A 308 -8.57 -4.92 -43.24
C THR A 308 -7.60 -5.79 -42.45
N ALA A 309 -7.39 -7.03 -42.92
CA ALA A 309 -6.30 -7.83 -42.38
C ALA A 309 -4.97 -7.07 -42.63
N GLN A 310 -4.27 -6.73 -41.55
CA GLN A 310 -2.81 -6.58 -41.54
C GLN A 310 -2.20 -5.32 -42.21
N ASN A 311 -2.75 -4.12 -41.97
CA ASN A 311 -2.12 -2.87 -42.43
C ASN A 311 -1.03 -2.31 -41.50
N THR A 312 -0.66 -3.02 -40.43
CA THR A 312 0.41 -2.58 -39.49
C THR A 312 1.31 -3.78 -39.26
N ALA A 313 2.33 -3.89 -40.11
CA ALA A 313 3.21 -5.04 -40.15
C ALA A 313 4.68 -4.62 -40.30
N GLY A 314 5.60 -5.53 -39.98
CA GLY A 314 7.03 -5.29 -40.18
C GLY A 314 7.65 -4.29 -39.20
N ASN A 315 6.91 -3.82 -38.19
CA ASN A 315 7.44 -2.86 -37.23
C ASN A 315 8.47 -3.54 -36.32
N TYR A 316 9.60 -2.88 -36.07
CA TYR A 316 10.78 -3.46 -35.45
C TYR A 316 11.26 -2.60 -34.28
N ILE A 317 11.05 -3.07 -33.05
CA ILE A 317 11.46 -2.38 -31.82
C ILE A 317 12.61 -3.17 -31.19
N SER A 318 13.82 -2.62 -31.24
CA SER A 318 15.01 -3.37 -30.85
C SER A 318 16.02 -2.57 -30.03
N ASN A 319 16.61 -3.25 -29.04
CA ASN A 319 17.64 -2.69 -28.16
C ASN A 319 17.23 -1.38 -27.48
N CYS A 320 15.93 -1.18 -27.23
CA CYS A 320 15.44 0.05 -26.62
C CYS A 320 15.38 -0.07 -25.09
N THR A 321 15.49 1.08 -24.41
CA THR A 321 15.28 1.21 -22.96
C THR A 321 13.99 1.97 -22.68
N ILE A 322 13.01 1.31 -22.04
CA ILE A 322 11.68 1.86 -21.76
C ILE A 322 11.51 1.97 -20.25
N GLU A 323 11.50 3.19 -19.73
CA GLU A 323 11.52 3.47 -18.29
C GLU A 323 10.33 4.31 -17.82
N ASP A 324 9.92 4.08 -16.58
CA ASP A 324 9.06 4.98 -15.80
C ASP A 324 7.71 5.35 -16.44
N PHE A 325 7.14 4.46 -17.24
CA PHE A 325 5.77 4.56 -17.75
C PHE A 325 4.71 4.34 -16.65
N TYR A 326 3.49 4.84 -16.83
CA TYR A 326 2.42 4.72 -15.83
C TYR A 326 1.76 3.32 -15.82
N HIS A 327 1.43 2.76 -16.99
CA HIS A 327 0.74 1.47 -17.11
C HIS A 327 1.41 0.47 -18.06
N TYR A 328 1.78 0.89 -19.28
CA TYR A 328 2.22 -0.02 -20.34
C TYR A 328 3.63 0.36 -20.84
N GLY A 329 4.57 -0.57 -20.81
CA GLY A 329 5.90 -0.38 -21.40
C GLY A 329 5.79 -0.36 -22.91
N ILE A 330 5.48 -1.51 -23.50
CA ILE A 330 5.17 -1.65 -24.92
C ILE A 330 3.73 -2.17 -25.07
N TYR A 331 2.90 -1.41 -25.75
CA TYR A 331 1.52 -1.78 -26.08
C TYR A 331 1.39 -2.03 -27.58
N VAL A 332 0.94 -3.22 -27.95
CA VAL A 332 0.68 -3.56 -29.35
C VAL A 332 -0.72 -4.13 -29.54
N SER A 333 -1.35 -3.81 -30.67
CA SER A 333 -2.67 -4.35 -31.00
C SER A 333 -2.87 -4.45 -32.51
N ARG A 334 -3.44 -5.56 -33.00
CA ARG A 334 -3.76 -5.73 -34.44
C ARG A 334 -2.52 -5.62 -35.33
N ILE A 335 -1.41 -6.18 -34.86
CA ILE A 335 -0.12 -6.19 -35.57
C ILE A 335 0.22 -7.58 -36.10
N SER A 336 0.98 -7.63 -37.20
CA SER A 336 1.51 -8.87 -37.77
C SER A 336 2.96 -8.72 -38.19
N ASN A 337 3.72 -9.82 -38.27
CA ASN A 337 5.10 -9.82 -38.76
C ASN A 337 5.99 -8.75 -38.07
N SER A 338 5.73 -8.46 -36.79
CA SER A 338 6.41 -7.40 -36.07
C SER A 338 7.29 -7.98 -34.96
N TYR A 339 8.33 -7.23 -34.60
CA TYR A 339 9.45 -7.70 -33.80
C TYR A 339 9.66 -6.78 -32.60
N ILE A 340 9.68 -7.36 -31.39
CA ILE A 340 9.98 -6.67 -30.13
C ILE A 340 11.15 -7.42 -29.51
N ILE A 341 12.37 -6.94 -29.75
CA ILE A 341 13.60 -7.71 -29.57
C ILE A 341 14.56 -7.01 -28.61
N ASN A 342 15.12 -7.73 -27.64
CA ASN A 342 16.23 -7.25 -26.80
C ASN A 342 15.97 -5.92 -26.06
N ASN A 343 14.71 -5.57 -25.78
CA ASN A 343 14.37 -4.33 -25.09
C ASN A 343 14.50 -4.50 -23.56
N SER A 344 14.96 -3.46 -22.87
CA SER A 344 14.91 -3.34 -21.40
C SER A 344 13.69 -2.52 -21.01
N ILE A 345 12.81 -3.07 -20.18
CA ILE A 345 11.54 -2.46 -19.80
C ILE A 345 11.45 -2.42 -18.27
N SER A 346 11.40 -1.23 -17.69
CA SER A 346 11.40 -1.05 -16.24
C SER A 346 10.68 0.20 -15.73
N ARG A 347 10.47 0.28 -14.41
CA ARG A 347 9.87 1.45 -13.74
C ARG A 347 10.60 1.74 -12.41
N PRO A 348 11.87 2.15 -12.48
CA PRO A 348 12.74 2.25 -11.31
C PRO A 348 12.41 3.41 -10.38
N THR A 349 11.94 4.56 -10.88
CA THR A 349 11.87 5.81 -10.09
C THR A 349 10.46 6.36 -9.89
N ARG A 350 9.48 5.93 -10.69
CA ARG A 350 8.12 6.48 -10.62
C ARG A 350 7.38 6.10 -9.32
N SER A 351 6.88 7.10 -8.59
CA SER A 351 6.15 6.94 -7.31
C SER A 351 4.62 6.96 -7.44
N SER A 352 4.07 7.50 -8.53
CA SER A 352 2.64 7.44 -8.87
C SER A 352 2.42 6.47 -10.03
N VAL A 353 1.79 5.32 -9.76
CA VAL A 353 1.77 4.17 -10.67
C VAL A 353 0.39 3.53 -10.77
N GLY A 354 0.10 2.94 -11.93
CA GLY A 354 -1.02 2.03 -12.14
C GLY A 354 -0.61 0.55 -12.02
N SER A 355 -1.42 -0.34 -12.59
CA SER A 355 -0.98 -1.71 -12.89
C SER A 355 0.24 -1.69 -13.82
N PHE A 356 1.07 -2.72 -13.77
CA PHE A 356 2.26 -2.82 -14.62
C PHE A 356 2.05 -3.84 -15.73
N SER A 357 2.35 -3.47 -16.97
CA SER A 357 2.49 -4.40 -18.07
C SER A 357 3.77 -4.08 -18.83
N GLY A 358 4.74 -5.00 -18.80
CA GLY A 358 5.99 -4.84 -19.55
C GLY A 358 5.70 -4.79 -21.05
N ILE A 359 5.16 -5.88 -21.59
CA ILE A 359 4.66 -5.99 -22.96
C ILE A 359 3.21 -6.47 -22.92
N LEU A 360 2.30 -5.72 -23.56
CA LEU A 360 0.92 -6.14 -23.79
C LEU A 360 0.63 -6.24 -25.28
N HIS A 361 0.20 -7.41 -25.72
CA HIS A 361 -0.40 -7.64 -27.03
C HIS A 361 -1.89 -7.89 -26.89
N SER A 362 -2.70 -7.06 -27.52
CA SER A 362 -4.16 -7.09 -27.42
C SER A 362 -4.85 -7.23 -28.78
N ASN A 363 -5.96 -7.97 -28.81
CA ASN A 363 -6.74 -8.28 -30.02
C ASN A 363 -5.94 -9.09 -31.07
N ALA A 364 -6.51 -9.26 -32.26
CA ALA A 364 -5.94 -10.10 -33.33
C ALA A 364 -4.48 -9.74 -33.66
N GLY A 365 -3.70 -10.71 -34.12
CA GLY A 365 -2.30 -10.53 -34.53
C GLY A 365 -1.60 -11.87 -34.74
N GLU A 366 -0.73 -11.95 -35.73
CA GLU A 366 -0.07 -13.21 -36.12
C GLU A 366 1.38 -13.02 -36.57
N ASN A 367 2.17 -14.09 -36.42
CA ASN A 367 3.59 -14.12 -36.78
C ASN A 367 4.42 -12.99 -36.14
N ASN A 368 4.08 -12.57 -34.92
CA ASN A 368 4.87 -11.60 -34.17
C ASN A 368 5.90 -12.30 -33.29
N LEU A 369 7.09 -11.68 -33.14
CA LEU A 369 8.18 -12.20 -32.33
C LEU A 369 8.51 -11.25 -31.18
N MET A 370 8.43 -11.77 -29.95
CA MET A 370 8.89 -11.11 -28.72
C MET A 370 10.07 -11.89 -28.17
N GLU A 371 11.29 -11.43 -28.47
CA GLU A 371 12.51 -12.18 -28.16
C GLU A 371 13.50 -11.39 -27.31
N GLY A 372 14.10 -12.04 -26.31
CA GLY A 372 15.26 -11.50 -25.60
C GLY A 372 14.98 -10.24 -24.75
N ASN A 373 13.71 -9.90 -24.52
CA ASN A 373 13.35 -8.73 -23.74
C ASN A 373 13.59 -8.97 -22.25
N ARG A 374 14.07 -7.94 -21.57
CA ARG A 374 14.32 -7.92 -20.12
C ARG A 374 13.27 -7.04 -19.46
N ILE A 375 12.38 -7.63 -18.67
CA ILE A 375 11.31 -6.91 -17.96
C ILE A 375 11.60 -6.98 -16.47
N HIS A 376 11.93 -5.83 -15.87
CA HIS A 376 12.44 -5.80 -14.51
C HIS A 376 12.17 -4.51 -13.76
N THR A 377 12.50 -4.48 -12.47
CA THR A 377 12.51 -3.28 -11.62
C THR A 377 11.20 -2.48 -11.75
N ALA A 378 10.06 -3.15 -11.59
CA ALA A 378 8.75 -2.61 -11.94
C ALA A 378 8.13 -1.68 -10.87
N PHE A 379 8.60 -1.78 -9.62
CA PHE A 379 8.01 -1.08 -8.46
C PHE A 379 9.05 -0.52 -7.49
N SER A 380 10.32 -0.32 -7.91
CA SER A 380 11.34 0.21 -6.98
C SER A 380 11.00 1.60 -6.44
N GLY A 381 10.31 2.44 -7.21
CA GLY A 381 9.79 3.74 -6.76
C GLY A 381 8.58 3.65 -5.81
N LEU A 382 7.95 2.47 -5.67
CA LEU A 382 6.81 2.20 -4.78
C LEU A 382 6.66 0.69 -4.45
N SER A 383 7.58 0.14 -3.66
CA SER A 383 7.70 -1.30 -3.39
C SER A 383 6.51 -1.92 -2.62
N GLY A 384 5.70 -1.08 -1.97
CA GLY A 384 4.45 -1.48 -1.32
C GLY A 384 3.21 -1.50 -2.22
N SER A 385 3.35 -1.29 -3.54
CA SER A 385 2.19 -1.26 -4.44
C SER A 385 1.40 -2.58 -4.40
N ALA A 386 0.08 -2.45 -4.29
CA ALA A 386 -0.87 -3.57 -4.35
C ALA A 386 -1.48 -3.79 -5.74
N THR A 387 -1.04 -3.03 -6.76
CA THR A 387 -1.56 -3.16 -8.13
C THR A 387 -1.07 -4.43 -8.81
N THR A 388 -1.86 -4.92 -9.78
CA THR A 388 -1.51 -6.11 -10.56
C THR A 388 -0.36 -5.86 -11.52
N SER A 389 0.49 -6.86 -11.69
CA SER A 389 1.65 -6.82 -12.58
C SER A 389 1.62 -7.96 -13.60
N TYR A 390 2.01 -7.65 -14.82
CA TYR A 390 2.19 -8.57 -15.93
C TYR A 390 3.57 -8.33 -16.55
N GLY A 391 4.39 -9.37 -16.67
CA GLY A 391 5.62 -9.29 -17.47
C GLY A 391 5.26 -9.14 -18.94
N ILE A 392 4.76 -10.24 -19.53
CA ILE A 392 4.22 -10.28 -20.90
C ILE A 392 2.79 -10.78 -20.85
N ILE A 393 1.85 -10.08 -21.51
CA ILE A 393 0.44 -10.46 -21.56
C ILE A 393 -0.10 -10.44 -22.98
N HIS A 394 -0.81 -11.52 -23.34
CA HIS A 394 -1.63 -11.63 -24.54
C HIS A 394 -3.10 -11.62 -24.17
N ASN A 395 -3.90 -10.76 -24.80
CA ASN A 395 -5.32 -10.61 -24.49
C ASN A 395 -6.17 -10.57 -25.76
N GLY A 396 -6.89 -11.66 -26.04
CA GLY A 396 -7.67 -11.82 -27.26
C GLY A 396 -6.84 -11.98 -28.53
N VAL A 397 -5.59 -12.45 -28.42
CA VAL A 397 -4.66 -12.65 -29.53
C VAL A 397 -4.84 -14.04 -30.10
N ASN A 398 -5.43 -14.15 -31.28
CA ASN A 398 -5.66 -15.43 -31.93
C ASN A 398 -5.01 -15.41 -33.31
N ALA A 399 -3.92 -16.15 -33.45
CA ALA A 399 -3.27 -16.39 -34.74
C ALA A 399 -3.87 -17.63 -35.44
N SER A 400 -3.36 -17.97 -36.63
CA SER A 400 -3.66 -19.23 -37.32
C SER A 400 -2.51 -20.23 -37.23
N LEU A 401 -2.81 -21.52 -37.41
CA LEU A 401 -1.79 -22.58 -37.52
C LEU A 401 -0.78 -22.23 -38.63
N GLY A 402 0.51 -22.30 -38.32
CA GLY A 402 1.61 -21.94 -39.21
C GLY A 402 2.05 -20.46 -39.11
N ASN A 403 1.26 -19.60 -38.48
CA ASN A 403 1.55 -18.18 -38.26
C ASN A 403 1.57 -17.85 -36.75
N GLU A 404 2.01 -18.78 -35.91
CA GLU A 404 1.97 -18.60 -34.46
C GLU A 404 2.77 -17.37 -34.01
N ASN A 405 2.28 -16.67 -32.98
CA ASN A 405 3.11 -15.68 -32.29
C ASN A 405 4.14 -16.40 -31.41
N MET A 406 5.33 -15.82 -31.26
CA MET A 406 6.42 -16.44 -30.52
C MET A 406 6.95 -15.50 -29.42
N VAL A 407 7.12 -16.04 -28.22
CA VAL A 407 7.66 -15.38 -27.04
C VAL A 407 8.86 -16.21 -26.57
N ILE A 408 10.07 -15.74 -26.87
CA ILE A 408 11.29 -16.54 -26.79
C ILE A 408 12.38 -15.84 -25.98
N ASN A 409 13.17 -16.57 -25.19
CA ASN A 409 14.39 -16.03 -24.57
C ASN A 409 14.15 -14.79 -23.68
N ASN A 410 12.93 -14.51 -23.21
CA ASN A 410 12.66 -13.33 -22.40
C ASN A 410 13.01 -13.58 -20.93
N LEU A 411 13.47 -12.54 -20.25
CA LEU A 411 13.87 -12.58 -18.84
C LEU A 411 12.98 -11.62 -18.03
N ILE A 412 12.25 -12.16 -17.05
CA ILE A 412 11.29 -11.43 -16.21
C ILE A 412 11.70 -11.58 -14.74
N TYR A 413 12.11 -10.50 -14.08
CA TYR A 413 12.70 -10.56 -12.74
C TYR A 413 12.54 -9.24 -11.95
N ASN A 414 12.87 -9.23 -10.65
CA ASN A 414 12.90 -8.00 -9.83
C ASN A 414 11.61 -7.15 -9.94
N ILE A 415 10.45 -7.79 -10.02
CA ILE A 415 9.16 -7.09 -10.12
C ILE A 415 8.82 -6.40 -8.80
N ASN A 416 9.19 -6.98 -7.66
CA ASN A 416 9.09 -6.38 -6.32
C ASN A 416 7.77 -5.64 -6.00
N SER A 417 6.64 -6.27 -6.33
CA SER A 417 5.29 -5.78 -6.00
C SER A 417 4.73 -6.52 -4.78
N SER A 418 3.86 -5.86 -4.00
CA SER A 418 3.02 -6.50 -2.98
C SER A 418 1.64 -6.92 -3.52
N GLY A 419 1.29 -6.54 -4.75
CA GLY A 419 0.05 -6.92 -5.44
C GLY A 419 0.14 -8.26 -6.20
N PRO A 420 -0.90 -8.65 -6.95
CA PRO A 420 -0.86 -9.86 -7.78
C PRO A 420 0.18 -9.77 -8.91
N ILE A 421 0.88 -10.86 -9.21
CA ILE A 421 1.90 -10.90 -10.28
C ILE A 421 1.65 -12.09 -11.21
N ASN A 422 1.71 -11.83 -12.51
CA ASN A 422 1.77 -12.83 -13.57
C ASN A 422 3.06 -12.60 -14.36
N GLY A 423 3.96 -13.59 -14.41
CA GLY A 423 5.16 -13.50 -15.26
C GLY A 423 4.76 -13.42 -16.74
N ILE A 424 4.20 -14.51 -17.25
CA ILE A 424 3.56 -14.56 -18.56
C ILE A 424 2.07 -14.79 -18.39
N SER A 425 1.24 -14.10 -19.18
CA SER A 425 -0.21 -14.25 -19.15
C SER A 425 -0.78 -14.39 -20.56
N SER A 426 -1.80 -15.23 -20.68
CA SER A 426 -2.63 -15.38 -21.87
C SER A 426 -4.11 -15.40 -21.47
N ASN A 427 -4.89 -14.48 -22.02
CA ASN A 427 -6.34 -14.44 -21.86
C ASN A 427 -7.01 -14.59 -23.21
N SER A 428 -7.85 -15.63 -23.38
CA SER A 428 -8.67 -15.81 -24.58
C SER A 428 -7.85 -15.76 -25.88
N SER A 429 -6.60 -16.23 -25.82
CA SER A 429 -5.59 -16.11 -26.89
C SER A 429 -5.08 -17.49 -27.28
N GLY A 430 -4.71 -17.70 -28.54
CA GLY A 430 -4.32 -19.00 -29.07
C GLY A 430 -3.35 -18.91 -30.24
N PHE A 431 -2.72 -20.04 -30.55
CA PHE A 431 -1.61 -20.18 -31.51
C PHE A 431 -0.41 -19.30 -31.10
N ILE A 432 0.07 -19.51 -29.87
CA ILE A 432 1.22 -18.81 -29.29
C ILE A 432 2.21 -19.83 -28.71
N LYS A 433 3.49 -19.63 -29.01
CA LYS A 433 4.62 -20.44 -28.54
C LYS A 433 5.43 -19.65 -27.50
N TYR A 434 5.53 -20.17 -26.29
CA TYR A 434 6.32 -19.61 -25.18
C TYR A 434 7.51 -20.52 -24.91
N TYR A 435 8.68 -20.16 -25.43
CA TYR A 435 9.87 -21.01 -25.36
C TYR A 435 11.04 -20.32 -24.66
N HIS A 436 11.82 -21.06 -23.87
CA HIS A 436 13.09 -20.54 -23.36
C HIS A 436 12.96 -19.22 -22.56
N ASN A 437 11.84 -18.96 -21.89
CA ASN A 437 11.71 -17.78 -21.06
C ASN A 437 12.13 -18.10 -19.62
N THR A 438 12.79 -17.15 -18.95
CA THR A 438 13.14 -17.26 -17.52
C THR A 438 12.32 -16.25 -16.71
N ILE A 439 11.58 -16.76 -15.74
CA ILE A 439 10.64 -16.00 -14.92
C ILE A 439 11.02 -16.18 -13.45
N ILE A 440 11.33 -15.08 -12.76
CA ILE A 440 11.85 -15.07 -11.41
C ILE A 440 11.01 -14.12 -10.56
N LEU A 441 10.30 -14.69 -9.60
CA LEU A 441 9.37 -13.99 -8.72
C LEU A 441 9.79 -14.27 -7.27
N ASP A 442 10.64 -13.40 -6.72
CA ASP A 442 11.45 -13.68 -5.54
C ASP A 442 11.37 -12.62 -4.42
N TYR A 443 10.47 -11.63 -4.54
CA TYR A 443 10.43 -10.50 -3.62
C TYR A 443 10.16 -10.94 -2.15
N PRO A 444 11.15 -10.82 -1.24
CA PRO A 444 11.04 -11.38 0.11
C PRO A 444 10.21 -10.49 1.06
N ALA A 445 10.03 -9.20 0.73
CA ALA A 445 9.23 -8.28 1.53
C ALA A 445 7.75 -8.20 1.09
N SER A 446 7.34 -9.01 0.11
CA SER A 446 5.94 -9.11 -0.29
C SER A 446 5.08 -9.64 0.87
N ASN A 447 3.93 -9.00 1.10
CA ASN A 447 2.98 -9.36 2.16
C ASN A 447 1.68 -10.00 1.65
N SER A 448 1.34 -9.85 0.36
CA SER A 448 0.07 -10.28 -0.23
C SER A 448 0.16 -10.50 -1.76
N GLY A 449 -0.99 -10.68 -2.42
CA GLY A 449 -1.09 -10.79 -3.87
C GLY A 449 -0.77 -12.17 -4.44
N VAL A 450 -1.69 -12.74 -5.22
CA VAL A 450 -1.51 -14.05 -5.88
C VAL A 450 -0.32 -13.99 -6.84
N THR A 451 0.54 -14.99 -6.83
CA THR A 451 1.71 -15.09 -7.73
C THR A 451 1.51 -16.21 -8.73
N LYS A 452 1.71 -15.91 -10.01
CA LYS A 452 1.63 -16.88 -11.10
C LYS A 452 2.86 -16.73 -11.98
N GLY A 453 3.63 -17.81 -12.16
CA GLY A 453 4.72 -17.83 -13.13
C GLY A 453 4.17 -17.65 -14.54
N ALA A 454 3.28 -18.55 -14.94
CA ALA A 454 2.47 -18.42 -16.15
C ALA A 454 0.97 -18.59 -15.85
N SER A 455 0.14 -17.66 -16.33
CA SER A 455 -1.33 -17.72 -16.24
C SER A 455 -1.92 -17.80 -17.63
N LEU A 456 -2.27 -19.01 -18.07
CA LEU A 456 -2.67 -19.28 -19.45
C LEU A 456 -4.14 -19.71 -19.53
N SER A 457 -4.89 -19.02 -20.39
CA SER A 457 -6.24 -19.38 -20.79
C SER A 457 -6.38 -19.17 -22.30
N SER A 458 -7.04 -20.09 -22.97
CA SER A 458 -7.04 -20.18 -24.42
C SER A 458 -8.28 -20.90 -24.94
N PHE A 459 -8.78 -20.43 -26.09
CA PHE A 459 -9.78 -21.15 -26.88
C PHE A 459 -9.17 -22.08 -27.95
N ASN A 460 -7.86 -22.03 -28.15
CA ASN A 460 -7.10 -22.80 -29.16
C ASN A 460 -5.75 -23.31 -28.59
N THR A 461 -4.81 -23.70 -29.46
CA THR A 461 -3.53 -24.31 -29.04
C THR A 461 -2.55 -23.31 -28.44
N LEU A 462 -2.00 -23.59 -27.25
CA LEU A 462 -0.80 -22.92 -26.72
C LEU A 462 0.33 -23.94 -26.56
N ASP A 463 1.57 -23.48 -26.72
CA ASP A 463 2.77 -24.30 -26.53
C ASP A 463 3.70 -23.62 -25.52
N PHE A 464 3.96 -24.26 -24.39
CA PHE A 464 4.73 -23.74 -23.26
C PHE A 464 5.83 -24.73 -22.88
N ARG A 465 7.02 -24.57 -23.47
CA ARG A 465 8.13 -25.52 -23.30
C ARG A 465 9.47 -24.88 -23.07
N ASN A 466 10.39 -25.59 -22.44
CA ASN A 466 11.75 -25.13 -22.16
C ASN A 466 11.80 -23.81 -21.37
N ASN A 467 10.83 -23.51 -20.50
CA ASN A 467 10.86 -22.28 -19.67
C ASN A 467 11.41 -22.58 -18.28
N ILE A 468 12.03 -21.59 -17.64
CA ILE A 468 12.35 -21.61 -16.21
C ILE A 468 11.35 -20.73 -15.46
N ILE A 469 10.70 -21.28 -14.44
CA ILE A 469 9.89 -20.54 -13.47
C ILE A 469 10.48 -20.79 -12.09
N SER A 470 10.93 -19.72 -11.42
CA SER A 470 11.41 -19.76 -10.04
C SER A 470 10.59 -18.82 -9.16
N ILE A 471 9.88 -19.37 -8.20
CA ILE A 471 9.03 -18.62 -7.27
C ILE A 471 9.51 -18.85 -5.83
N THR A 472 10.09 -17.80 -5.25
CA THR A 472 10.48 -17.72 -3.83
C THR A 472 9.85 -16.51 -3.13
N ARG A 473 8.99 -15.77 -3.83
CA ARG A 473 8.28 -14.58 -3.34
C ARG A 473 7.53 -14.87 -2.04
N SER A 474 7.72 -13.98 -1.08
CA SER A 474 7.05 -14.03 0.23
C SER A 474 5.62 -13.45 0.17
N GLY A 475 4.83 -13.65 1.22
CA GLY A 475 3.44 -13.19 1.33
C GLY A 475 2.46 -14.33 1.54
N ASN A 476 1.22 -14.05 1.97
CA ASN A 476 0.31 -15.12 2.40
C ASN A 476 -0.64 -15.64 1.29
N ALA A 477 -0.73 -14.95 0.15
CA ALA A 477 -1.59 -15.35 -0.97
C ALA A 477 -1.06 -16.57 -1.73
N ASN A 478 -1.90 -17.21 -2.55
CA ASN A 478 -1.50 -18.43 -3.26
C ASN A 478 -0.42 -18.18 -4.32
N LYS A 479 0.45 -19.18 -4.54
CA LYS A 479 1.47 -19.20 -5.60
C LYS A 479 1.24 -20.37 -6.53
N TYR A 480 1.38 -20.12 -7.81
CA TYR A 480 1.28 -21.12 -8.87
C TYR A 480 2.46 -20.98 -9.81
N CYS A 481 3.21 -22.04 -10.08
CA CYS A 481 4.15 -22.02 -11.20
C CYS A 481 3.38 -21.88 -12.50
N LEU A 482 2.43 -22.80 -12.72
CA LEU A 482 1.54 -22.82 -13.89
C LEU A 482 0.09 -22.70 -13.46
N TYR A 483 -0.68 -21.85 -14.15
CA TYR A 483 -2.08 -21.61 -13.83
C TYR A 483 -2.92 -21.64 -15.11
N TYR A 484 -3.66 -22.72 -15.30
CA TYR A 484 -4.31 -23.10 -16.55
C TYR A 484 -5.85 -23.08 -16.40
N GLU A 485 -6.52 -22.17 -17.12
CA GLU A 485 -7.98 -21.96 -17.04
C GLU A 485 -8.68 -22.06 -18.39
N ASN A 486 -9.82 -22.76 -18.46
CA ASN A 486 -10.68 -22.87 -19.66
C ASN A 486 -9.97 -23.39 -20.91
N LEU A 487 -9.19 -24.47 -20.80
CA LEU A 487 -8.29 -24.92 -21.87
C LEU A 487 -8.77 -26.20 -22.56
N GLN A 488 -8.73 -26.19 -23.89
CA GLN A 488 -8.90 -27.41 -24.69
C GLN A 488 -7.57 -27.99 -25.20
N HIS A 489 -6.52 -27.17 -25.42
CA HIS A 489 -5.27 -27.61 -26.06
C HIS A 489 -4.02 -26.83 -25.56
N ILE A 490 -3.35 -27.28 -24.49
CA ILE A 490 -2.00 -26.80 -24.13
C ILE A 490 -1.00 -27.94 -24.25
N ASN A 491 0.13 -27.68 -24.89
CA ASN A 491 1.34 -28.51 -24.82
C ASN A 491 2.30 -27.87 -23.80
N SER A 492 2.49 -28.51 -22.65
CA SER A 492 3.35 -28.01 -21.56
C SER A 492 4.37 -29.08 -21.24
N ASP A 493 5.66 -28.85 -21.49
CA ASP A 493 6.70 -29.86 -21.23
C ASP A 493 8.14 -29.29 -21.19
N HIS A 494 9.10 -30.08 -20.68
CA HIS A 494 10.53 -29.73 -20.59
C HIS A 494 10.80 -28.38 -19.88
N ASN A 495 9.95 -28.00 -18.93
CA ASN A 495 10.09 -26.79 -18.13
C ASN A 495 10.86 -27.08 -16.83
N VAL A 496 11.44 -26.05 -16.22
CA VAL A 496 11.98 -26.07 -14.86
C VAL A 496 11.02 -25.31 -13.96
N LEU A 497 10.38 -26.00 -13.02
CA LEU A 497 9.40 -25.44 -12.12
C LEU A 497 9.95 -25.46 -10.69
N HIS A 498 10.58 -24.38 -10.26
CA HIS A 498 11.11 -24.23 -8.91
C HIS A 498 10.14 -23.42 -8.03
N LEU A 499 9.70 -24.04 -6.93
CA LEU A 499 8.77 -23.44 -5.99
C LEU A 499 9.28 -23.62 -4.56
N ASN A 500 9.72 -22.52 -3.95
CA ASN A 500 10.20 -22.51 -2.57
C ASN A 500 9.79 -21.19 -1.89
N ALA A 501 8.48 -20.95 -1.81
CA ALA A 501 7.93 -19.76 -1.16
C ALA A 501 7.70 -20.03 0.34
N PRO A 502 8.22 -19.19 1.25
CA PRO A 502 8.23 -19.46 2.70
C PRO A 502 6.87 -19.34 3.39
N ASN A 503 5.89 -18.70 2.75
CA ASN A 503 4.57 -18.40 3.31
C ASN A 503 3.47 -18.68 2.29
N GLY A 504 2.21 -18.79 2.75
CA GLY A 504 1.03 -19.02 1.90
C GLY A 504 1.00 -20.38 1.19
N ALA A 505 -0.12 -20.70 0.54
CA ALA A 505 -0.23 -21.96 -0.19
C ALA A 505 0.50 -21.90 -1.53
N SER A 506 1.20 -22.97 -1.88
CA SER A 506 2.08 -23.07 -3.05
C SER A 506 1.70 -24.31 -3.87
N TYR A 507 1.58 -24.14 -5.18
CA TYR A 507 1.12 -25.15 -6.12
C TYR A 507 1.99 -25.16 -7.39
N TYR A 508 2.32 -26.34 -7.91
CA TYR A 508 3.01 -26.45 -9.20
C TYR A 508 2.09 -26.11 -10.36
N GLY A 509 0.79 -26.39 -10.21
CA GLY A 509 -0.18 -26.24 -11.28
C GLY A 509 -1.60 -25.97 -10.80
N TYR A 510 -2.47 -25.52 -11.72
CA TYR A 510 -3.92 -25.41 -11.49
C TYR A 510 -4.69 -25.69 -12.78
N THR A 511 -5.69 -26.58 -12.75
CA THR A 511 -6.57 -26.94 -13.89
C THR A 511 -8.04 -27.10 -13.44
N ASN A 512 -8.61 -26.05 -12.82
CA ASN A 512 -9.85 -26.04 -11.99
C ASN A 512 -9.65 -26.49 -10.54
N THR A 513 -8.64 -27.33 -10.28
CA THR A 513 -8.19 -27.69 -8.93
C THR A 513 -6.70 -27.38 -8.79
N PRO A 514 -6.26 -26.93 -7.61
CA PRO A 514 -4.84 -26.69 -7.35
C PRO A 514 -4.07 -28.01 -7.13
N HIS A 515 -2.86 -28.10 -7.68
CA HIS A 515 -1.97 -29.28 -7.60
C HIS A 515 -0.76 -28.98 -6.72
N ILE A 516 -0.69 -29.62 -5.55
CA ILE A 516 0.28 -29.27 -4.49
C ILE A 516 1.67 -29.82 -4.81
N THR A 517 1.75 -31.08 -5.25
CA THR A 517 3.03 -31.71 -5.57
C THR A 517 3.31 -31.67 -7.07
N PHE A 518 4.60 -31.77 -7.43
CA PHE A 518 5.00 -31.86 -8.83
C PHE A 518 4.42 -33.12 -9.50
N SER A 519 4.31 -34.24 -8.77
CA SER A 519 3.65 -35.46 -9.26
C SER A 519 2.14 -35.28 -9.50
N ASP A 520 1.43 -34.51 -8.67
CA ASP A 520 0.02 -34.21 -8.90
C ASP A 520 -0.15 -33.43 -10.21
N TRP A 521 0.75 -32.48 -10.45
CA TRP A 521 0.78 -31.71 -11.69
C TRP A 521 1.03 -32.61 -12.91
N GLN A 522 2.01 -33.50 -12.83
CA GLN A 522 2.29 -34.45 -13.91
C GLN A 522 1.12 -35.40 -14.16
N ALA A 523 0.35 -35.79 -13.14
CA ALA A 523 -0.83 -36.63 -13.32
C ALA A 523 -2.03 -35.87 -13.94
N ALA A 524 -2.01 -34.53 -13.93
CA ALA A 524 -3.10 -33.71 -14.45
C ALA A 524 -3.31 -33.93 -15.95
N ASN A 525 -4.55 -33.66 -16.41
CA ASN A 525 -4.96 -33.85 -17.81
C ASN A 525 -4.57 -35.22 -18.39
N SER A 526 -4.81 -36.29 -17.64
CA SER A 526 -4.50 -37.67 -18.03
C SER A 526 -3.02 -37.94 -18.28
N GLY A 527 -2.11 -37.30 -17.53
CA GLY A 527 -0.67 -37.51 -17.67
C GLY A 527 -0.03 -36.72 -18.82
N ALA A 528 -0.67 -35.66 -19.30
CA ALA A 528 -0.22 -34.93 -20.49
C ALA A 528 0.71 -33.76 -20.20
N TYR A 529 0.74 -33.24 -18.97
CA TYR A 529 1.50 -32.03 -18.64
C TYR A 529 2.84 -32.36 -18.00
N ASP A 530 3.88 -31.71 -18.51
CA ASP A 530 5.20 -31.57 -17.89
C ASP A 530 5.87 -32.90 -17.50
N GLN A 531 5.70 -33.93 -18.34
CA GLN A 531 6.24 -35.27 -18.11
C GLN A 531 7.77 -35.32 -18.14
N ASN A 532 8.41 -34.47 -18.94
CA ASN A 532 9.87 -34.33 -19.05
C ASN A 532 10.37 -33.03 -18.37
N SER A 533 9.53 -32.39 -17.58
CA SER A 533 9.92 -31.22 -16.78
C SER A 533 10.54 -31.65 -15.46
N VAL A 534 11.23 -30.72 -14.79
CA VAL A 534 11.85 -30.97 -13.49
C VAL A 534 11.46 -29.92 -12.46
N ASN A 535 11.47 -30.32 -11.19
CA ASN A 535 11.33 -29.44 -10.04
C ASN A 535 12.67 -29.35 -9.30
N HIS A 536 13.56 -28.50 -9.80
CA HIS A 536 14.87 -28.24 -9.20
C HIS A 536 15.17 -26.74 -9.18
N ASN A 537 15.87 -26.29 -8.14
CA ASN A 537 16.32 -24.91 -8.05
C ASN A 537 17.39 -24.64 -9.13
N PRO A 538 17.20 -23.67 -10.03
CA PRO A 538 18.18 -23.37 -11.07
C PRO A 538 19.53 -22.88 -10.55
N LEU A 539 19.57 -22.36 -9.31
CA LEU A 539 20.75 -21.73 -8.70
C LEU A 539 21.39 -20.68 -9.62
N PHE A 540 20.83 -19.47 -9.64
CA PHE A 540 21.37 -18.42 -10.49
C PHE A 540 22.73 -17.92 -9.98
N ASN A 541 23.68 -17.71 -10.90
CA ASN A 541 25.04 -17.27 -10.57
C ASN A 541 25.03 -15.90 -9.84
N PRO A 542 25.47 -15.83 -8.56
CA PRO A 542 25.42 -14.60 -7.78
C PRO A 542 26.45 -13.55 -8.23
N ALA A 543 27.50 -13.93 -8.96
CA ALA A 543 28.49 -12.99 -9.50
C ALA A 543 27.95 -12.19 -10.71
N LEU A 544 26.90 -12.69 -11.38
CA LEU A 544 26.25 -12.06 -12.52
C LEU A 544 24.72 -11.97 -12.31
N PRO A 545 24.26 -11.28 -11.25
CA PRO A 545 22.90 -11.39 -10.73
C PRO A 545 21.83 -10.85 -11.69
N ASN A 546 22.21 -10.03 -12.69
CA ASN A 546 21.27 -9.47 -13.68
C ASN A 546 21.14 -10.33 -14.95
N LEU A 547 21.97 -11.38 -15.10
CA LEU A 547 21.90 -12.30 -16.24
C LEU A 547 21.08 -13.55 -15.93
N PHE A 548 21.01 -13.94 -14.66
CA PHE A 548 20.30 -15.14 -14.19
C PHE A 548 20.66 -16.40 -14.99
N ILE A 549 21.97 -16.60 -15.15
CA ILE A 549 22.52 -17.83 -15.72
C ILE A 549 22.41 -18.91 -14.63
N PRO A 550 21.67 -20.02 -14.88
CA PRO A 550 21.63 -21.14 -13.95
C PRO A 550 23.01 -21.76 -13.75
N THR A 551 23.25 -22.36 -12.59
CA THR A 551 24.47 -23.13 -12.30
C THR A 551 24.16 -24.55 -11.87
N SER A 552 22.89 -24.90 -11.61
CA SER A 552 22.54 -26.25 -11.17
C SER A 552 22.75 -27.30 -12.27
N PRO A 553 23.52 -28.38 -12.02
CA PRO A 553 23.63 -29.51 -12.94
C PRO A 553 22.30 -30.19 -13.28
N LEU A 554 21.32 -30.13 -12.37
CA LEU A 554 20.06 -30.85 -12.52
C LEU A 554 19.09 -30.21 -13.51
N VAL A 555 19.38 -29.00 -14.00
CA VAL A 555 18.54 -28.31 -14.99
C VAL A 555 19.27 -28.11 -16.32
N ASN A 556 20.48 -28.64 -16.45
CA ASN A 556 21.35 -28.52 -17.62
C ASN A 556 20.98 -29.55 -18.71
N ASN A 557 20.92 -29.12 -19.96
CA ASN A 557 20.65 -29.93 -21.16
C ASN A 557 19.38 -30.81 -21.09
N ILE A 558 18.33 -30.35 -20.41
CA ILE A 558 17.06 -31.09 -20.28
C ILE A 558 15.94 -30.58 -21.19
N GLY A 559 16.17 -29.53 -21.99
CA GLY A 559 15.17 -28.96 -22.88
C GLY A 559 14.97 -29.79 -24.16
N ALA A 560 13.85 -29.56 -24.85
CA ALA A 560 13.56 -30.14 -26.16
C ALA A 560 14.21 -29.33 -27.30
N GLY A 561 14.65 -29.97 -28.38
CA GLY A 561 15.09 -29.27 -29.60
C GLY A 561 13.92 -28.59 -30.33
N LEU A 562 13.72 -27.28 -30.13
CA LEU A 562 12.59 -26.51 -30.68
C LEU A 562 12.94 -25.64 -31.90
N GLY A 563 14.17 -25.75 -32.42
CA GLY A 563 14.64 -24.96 -33.56
C GLY A 563 15.12 -23.54 -33.22
N ILE A 564 15.25 -23.22 -31.93
CA ILE A 564 15.84 -21.96 -31.45
C ILE A 564 17.34 -22.16 -31.29
N THR A 565 18.15 -21.43 -32.06
CA THR A 565 19.59 -21.70 -32.19
C THR A 565 20.47 -20.94 -31.21
N THR A 566 19.96 -19.85 -30.62
CA THR A 566 20.72 -19.00 -29.70
C THR A 566 19.93 -18.62 -28.44
N ASP A 567 20.64 -18.29 -27.37
CA ASP A 567 20.10 -17.78 -26.12
C ASP A 567 20.01 -16.24 -26.10
N ILE A 568 19.58 -15.64 -24.98
CA ILE A 568 19.45 -14.17 -24.79
C ILE A 568 20.78 -13.40 -24.90
N ASN A 569 21.91 -14.09 -24.77
CA ASN A 569 23.25 -13.52 -24.89
C ASN A 569 23.93 -13.91 -26.21
N ALA A 570 23.16 -14.46 -27.16
CA ALA A 570 23.61 -14.95 -28.45
C ALA A 570 24.58 -16.16 -28.40
N ASN A 571 24.64 -16.89 -27.28
CA ASN A 571 25.35 -18.17 -27.22
C ASN A 571 24.59 -19.24 -28.00
N LEU A 572 25.32 -20.15 -28.65
CA LEU A 572 24.72 -21.27 -29.38
C LEU A 572 24.10 -22.27 -28.40
N ARG A 573 22.87 -22.69 -28.70
CA ARG A 573 22.18 -23.74 -27.96
C ARG A 573 22.51 -25.13 -28.48
N HIS A 574 22.45 -26.13 -27.61
CA HIS A 574 22.57 -27.52 -28.04
C HIS A 574 21.38 -27.91 -28.94
N VAL A 575 21.66 -28.57 -30.07
CA VAL A 575 20.66 -28.79 -31.14
C VAL A 575 19.51 -29.73 -30.76
N SER A 576 19.76 -30.69 -29.87
CA SER A 576 18.77 -31.71 -29.48
C SER A 576 18.37 -31.66 -28.00
N SER A 577 19.16 -30.97 -27.18
CA SER A 577 18.98 -30.92 -25.72
C SER A 577 19.39 -29.55 -25.17
N PRO A 578 18.81 -28.44 -25.66
CA PRO A 578 19.15 -27.10 -25.19
C PRO A 578 18.78 -26.91 -23.72
N ASP A 579 19.31 -25.86 -23.09
CA ASP A 579 18.91 -25.52 -21.72
C ASP A 579 17.52 -24.87 -21.67
N PRO A 580 16.66 -25.26 -20.69
CA PRO A 580 15.48 -24.49 -20.37
C PRO A 580 15.84 -23.05 -19.94
N GLY A 581 14.94 -22.12 -20.21
CA GLY A 581 15.09 -20.71 -19.88
C GLY A 581 15.94 -19.94 -20.90
N ALA A 582 16.15 -18.66 -20.58
CA ALA A 582 16.68 -17.66 -21.51
C ALA A 582 18.19 -17.77 -21.77
N ASN A 583 18.93 -18.51 -20.96
CA ASN A 583 20.39 -18.64 -21.05
C ASN A 583 20.78 -20.10 -21.33
N GLU A 584 21.75 -20.31 -22.20
CA GLU A 584 22.50 -21.57 -22.30
C GLU A 584 23.66 -21.53 -21.31
N PHE A 585 23.96 -22.65 -20.64
CA PHE A 585 24.96 -22.71 -19.59
C PHE A 585 25.65 -24.08 -19.52
N THR A 586 26.84 -24.10 -18.93
CA THR A 586 27.57 -25.33 -18.64
C THR A 586 27.99 -25.28 -17.17
N PRO A 587 27.43 -26.12 -16.30
CA PRO A 587 27.88 -26.24 -14.92
C PRO A 587 29.33 -26.72 -14.83
N THR A 588 29.96 -26.43 -13.70
CA THR A 588 31.28 -26.94 -13.33
C THR A 588 31.26 -28.47 -13.14
N VAL A 589 32.39 -29.13 -13.42
CA VAL A 589 32.50 -30.60 -13.31
C VAL A 589 32.73 -31.01 -11.87
N ASN A 590 33.69 -30.36 -11.19
CA ASN A 590 34.03 -30.61 -9.78
C ASN A 590 33.83 -29.33 -8.97
N ASP A 591 32.78 -29.30 -8.16
CA ASP A 591 32.41 -28.14 -7.33
C ASP A 591 31.76 -28.66 -6.04
N ALA A 592 32.36 -28.37 -4.90
CA ALA A 592 31.82 -28.70 -3.59
C ALA A 592 31.66 -27.42 -2.76
N GLY A 593 30.57 -27.30 -2.01
CA GLY A 593 30.31 -26.13 -1.18
C GLY A 593 29.78 -26.50 0.21
N ILE A 594 29.86 -25.56 1.16
CA ILE A 594 29.21 -25.69 2.48
C ILE A 594 27.88 -24.95 2.47
N THR A 595 26.78 -25.69 2.66
CA THR A 595 25.42 -25.15 2.63
C THR A 595 24.89 -24.72 3.99
N SER A 596 25.32 -25.39 5.05
CA SER A 596 24.84 -25.09 6.41
C SER A 596 25.82 -25.51 7.50
N ILE A 597 25.68 -24.89 8.67
CA ILE A 597 26.31 -25.34 9.92
C ILE A 597 25.22 -26.05 10.73
N ILE A 598 25.40 -27.35 10.94
CA ILE A 598 24.44 -28.24 11.58
C ILE A 598 24.58 -28.15 13.10
N ASN A 599 25.80 -28.12 13.62
CA ASN A 599 26.06 -27.96 15.05
C ASN A 599 27.25 -27.03 15.34
N PRO A 600 27.13 -26.11 16.32
CA PRO A 600 25.91 -25.81 17.08
C PRO A 600 24.91 -24.97 16.24
N LEU A 601 23.65 -25.39 16.20
CA LEU A 601 22.56 -24.64 15.56
C LEU A 601 22.02 -23.58 16.53
N ASN A 602 22.05 -22.29 16.16
CA ASN A 602 21.47 -21.18 16.93
C ASN A 602 21.98 -21.02 18.37
N GLY A 603 23.29 -20.83 18.52
CA GLY A 603 23.92 -20.56 19.81
C GLY A 603 24.19 -21.81 20.63
N VAL A 604 24.86 -21.64 21.76
CA VAL A 604 25.36 -22.75 22.58
C VAL A 604 24.82 -22.64 24.00
N THR A 605 23.93 -23.57 24.37
CA THR A 605 23.40 -23.68 25.74
C THR A 605 23.28 -25.15 26.18
N PRO A 606 23.90 -25.56 27.31
CA PRO A 606 24.83 -24.79 28.16
C PRO A 606 26.22 -24.61 27.50
N ALA A 607 27.01 -23.67 28.03
CA ALA A 607 28.45 -23.58 27.73
C ALA A 607 29.12 -24.94 28.00
N GLY A 608 30.09 -25.32 27.18
CA GLY A 608 30.72 -26.64 27.25
C GLY A 608 31.24 -27.12 25.90
N LEU A 609 31.59 -28.40 25.84
CA LEU A 609 32.11 -29.06 24.66
C LEU A 609 30.96 -29.45 23.71
N HIS A 610 30.94 -28.89 22.50
CA HIS A 610 29.93 -29.17 21.48
C HIS A 610 30.58 -29.64 20.18
N PRO A 611 29.97 -30.60 19.45
CA PRO A 611 30.46 -31.00 18.13
C PRO A 611 30.34 -29.84 17.14
N ILE A 612 31.28 -29.78 16.20
CA ILE A 612 31.24 -28.88 15.05
C ILE A 612 30.89 -29.71 13.83
N GLU A 613 29.70 -29.50 13.29
CA GLU A 613 29.17 -30.25 12.15
C GLU A 613 28.70 -29.28 11.07
N VAL A 614 29.06 -29.57 9.83
CA VAL A 614 28.70 -28.77 8.65
C VAL A 614 28.12 -29.66 7.58
N GLU A 615 27.37 -29.08 6.65
CA GLU A 615 26.80 -29.79 5.53
C GLU A 615 27.60 -29.51 4.25
N LEU A 616 28.25 -30.55 3.74
CA LEU A 616 28.96 -30.56 2.47
C LEU A 616 27.98 -30.92 1.35
N THR A 617 27.92 -30.09 0.30
CA THR A 617 27.06 -30.31 -0.86
C THR A 617 27.89 -30.39 -2.14
N ASN A 618 27.56 -31.33 -3.02
CA ASN A 618 28.15 -31.42 -4.35
C ASN A 618 27.37 -30.51 -5.33
N PHE A 619 27.99 -29.44 -5.82
CA PHE A 619 27.42 -28.55 -6.83
C PHE A 619 27.90 -28.88 -8.26
N GLY A 620 28.87 -29.78 -8.41
CA GLY A 620 29.43 -30.20 -9.70
C GLY A 620 28.58 -31.24 -10.44
N MET A 621 28.87 -31.44 -11.73
CA MET A 621 28.20 -32.45 -12.57
C MET A 621 28.60 -33.88 -12.23
N ASP A 622 29.84 -34.12 -11.80
CA ASP A 622 30.29 -35.46 -11.43
C ASP A 622 29.89 -35.78 -9.99
N SER A 623 29.60 -37.05 -9.70
CA SER A 623 29.42 -37.47 -8.32
C SER A 623 30.71 -37.23 -7.53
N LEU A 624 30.60 -36.56 -6.39
CA LEU A 624 31.72 -36.26 -5.52
C LEU A 624 32.12 -37.53 -4.77
N THR A 625 33.30 -38.07 -5.08
CA THR A 625 33.87 -39.29 -4.50
C THR A 625 34.88 -39.02 -3.39
N THR A 626 35.57 -37.88 -3.46
CA THR A 626 36.48 -37.39 -2.42
C THR A 626 36.33 -35.88 -2.27
N ALA A 627 36.52 -35.37 -1.06
CA ALA A 627 36.71 -33.96 -0.74
C ALA A 627 37.34 -33.86 0.66
N SER A 628 37.88 -32.70 1.00
CA SER A 628 38.34 -32.40 2.36
C SER A 628 37.63 -31.16 2.88
N VAL A 629 37.09 -31.19 4.09
CA VAL A 629 36.42 -30.03 4.70
C VAL A 629 37.27 -29.50 5.84
N SER A 630 37.50 -28.20 5.83
CA SER A 630 38.23 -27.48 6.88
C SER A 630 37.35 -26.40 7.48
N GLY A 631 37.76 -25.87 8.61
CA GLY A 631 37.11 -24.71 9.21
C GLY A 631 37.94 -24.11 10.33
N TYR A 632 37.47 -23.00 10.89
CA TYR A 632 38.03 -22.44 12.10
C TYR A 632 36.96 -21.73 12.92
N ILE A 633 37.20 -21.64 14.23
CA ILE A 633 36.47 -20.76 15.14
C ILE A 633 37.40 -19.67 15.63
N THR A 634 36.96 -18.41 15.56
CA THR A 634 37.62 -17.28 16.22
C THR A 634 36.82 -16.73 17.38
N ASN A 635 37.50 -16.32 18.46
CA ASN A 635 36.97 -15.47 19.52
C ASN A 635 37.95 -14.31 19.73
N GLY A 636 37.62 -13.14 19.18
CA GLY A 636 38.53 -12.00 19.14
C GLY A 636 39.84 -12.35 18.41
N SER A 637 40.96 -12.36 19.13
CA SER A 637 42.30 -12.65 18.59
C SER A 637 42.69 -14.12 18.57
N THR A 638 41.87 -15.04 19.12
CA THR A 638 42.21 -16.46 19.21
C THR A 638 41.50 -17.25 18.12
N THR A 639 42.25 -18.05 17.34
CA THR A 639 41.74 -18.92 16.27
C THR A 639 42.01 -20.39 16.59
N VAL A 640 40.99 -21.25 16.47
CA VAL A 640 41.11 -22.71 16.54
C VAL A 640 40.68 -23.30 15.21
N ASN A 641 41.57 -24.02 14.54
CA ASN A 641 41.31 -24.64 13.24
C ASN A 641 40.77 -26.08 13.41
N PHE A 642 39.92 -26.50 12.48
CA PHE A 642 39.40 -27.85 12.35
C PHE A 642 39.70 -28.40 10.95
N GLY A 643 39.85 -29.72 10.86
CA GLY A 643 40.17 -30.40 9.60
C GLY A 643 41.63 -30.21 9.13
N PRO A 644 41.94 -30.61 7.89
CA PRO A 644 41.02 -31.15 6.89
C PRO A 644 40.44 -32.52 7.31
N VAL A 645 39.12 -32.65 7.27
CA VAL A 645 38.41 -33.93 7.43
C VAL A 645 38.03 -34.45 6.05
N ALA A 646 38.51 -35.64 5.70
CA ALA A 646 38.20 -36.26 4.42
C ALA A 646 36.76 -36.79 4.38
N PHE A 647 36.03 -36.45 3.33
CA PHE A 647 34.81 -37.15 2.96
C PHE A 647 35.17 -38.54 2.41
N THR A 648 34.66 -39.59 3.05
CA THR A 648 34.92 -41.00 2.70
C THR A 648 33.62 -41.81 2.48
N GLY A 649 32.50 -41.12 2.26
CA GLY A 649 31.20 -41.73 2.02
C GLY A 649 31.05 -42.35 0.62
N PRO A 650 29.89 -42.95 0.31
CA PRO A 650 29.55 -43.32 -1.07
C PRO A 650 29.56 -42.08 -1.98
N PRO A 651 29.79 -42.23 -3.30
CA PRO A 651 29.76 -41.10 -4.23
C PRO A 651 28.52 -40.24 -4.02
N LEU A 652 28.72 -38.96 -3.71
CA LEU A 652 27.67 -37.99 -3.43
C LEU A 652 27.18 -37.40 -4.77
N PRO A 653 25.96 -37.71 -5.23
CA PRO A 653 25.47 -37.26 -6.54
C PRO A 653 25.39 -35.73 -6.65
N PRO A 654 25.28 -35.16 -7.86
CA PRO A 654 25.03 -33.73 -8.04
C PRO A 654 23.84 -33.25 -7.19
N MET A 655 24.02 -32.09 -6.55
CA MET A 655 23.06 -31.45 -5.63
C MET A 655 22.72 -32.25 -4.36
N ALA A 656 23.41 -33.35 -4.06
CA ALA A 656 23.25 -34.06 -2.80
C ALA A 656 24.17 -33.51 -1.70
N SER A 657 23.74 -33.67 -0.45
CA SER A 657 24.44 -33.15 0.73
C SER A 657 24.75 -34.25 1.75
N VAL A 658 25.81 -34.06 2.53
CA VAL A 658 26.21 -34.95 3.62
C VAL A 658 26.74 -34.14 4.81
N THR A 659 26.41 -34.55 6.03
CA THR A 659 26.95 -33.94 7.25
C THR A 659 28.39 -34.42 7.49
N ILE A 660 29.31 -33.47 7.67
CA ILE A 660 30.71 -33.70 8.03
C ILE A 660 30.96 -33.16 9.45
N GLN A 661 31.38 -34.04 10.34
CA GLN A 661 31.83 -33.66 11.69
C GLN A 661 33.30 -33.26 11.65
N LEU A 662 33.58 -31.97 11.89
CA LEU A 662 34.92 -31.39 11.85
C LEU A 662 35.70 -31.60 13.16
N GLY A 663 34.99 -31.76 14.28
CA GLY A 663 35.58 -31.93 15.61
C GLY A 663 34.60 -31.53 16.71
N ALA A 664 35.14 -31.04 17.83
CA ALA A 664 34.37 -30.44 18.91
C ALA A 664 35.08 -29.21 19.48
N PHE A 665 34.33 -28.23 19.96
CA PHE A 665 34.84 -26.99 20.53
C PHE A 665 34.20 -26.70 21.89
N ASN A 666 35.01 -26.26 22.86
CA ASN A 666 34.53 -25.91 24.19
C ASN A 666 34.14 -24.42 24.23
N PHE A 667 32.86 -24.14 24.05
CA PHE A 667 32.31 -22.78 24.12
C PHE A 667 32.23 -22.32 25.57
N ILE A 668 32.80 -21.15 25.87
CA ILE A 668 32.63 -20.40 27.12
C ILE A 668 31.78 -19.15 26.83
N SER A 669 31.47 -18.37 27.86
CA SER A 669 30.71 -17.13 27.68
C SER A 669 31.37 -16.21 26.64
N GLY A 670 30.67 -15.90 25.56
CA GLY A 670 31.16 -14.99 24.51
C GLY A 670 30.52 -15.20 23.15
N GLN A 671 31.08 -14.48 22.17
CA GLN A 671 30.71 -14.55 20.75
C GLN A 671 31.88 -15.15 19.95
N TYR A 672 31.55 -15.97 18.96
CA TYR A 672 32.47 -16.76 18.17
C TYR A 672 32.10 -16.64 16.70
N SER A 673 33.09 -16.56 15.81
CA SER A 673 32.87 -16.68 14.37
C SER A 673 33.33 -18.07 13.92
N LEU A 674 32.40 -18.88 13.42
CA LEU A 674 32.69 -20.19 12.84
C LEU A 674 32.69 -20.05 11.30
N VAL A 675 33.77 -20.51 10.67
CA VAL A 675 33.95 -20.51 9.21
C VAL A 675 34.30 -21.93 8.77
N SER A 676 33.72 -22.39 7.66
CA SER A 676 34.07 -23.70 7.07
C SER A 676 34.03 -23.66 5.55
N TRP A 677 34.88 -24.46 4.91
CA TRP A 677 34.99 -24.60 3.46
C TRP A 677 35.47 -25.99 3.05
N PRO A 678 35.08 -26.50 1.87
CA PRO A 678 35.63 -27.72 1.30
C PRO A 678 36.89 -27.41 0.46
N ALA A 679 37.59 -28.46 0.05
CA ALA A 679 38.74 -28.41 -0.84
C ALA A 679 38.97 -29.77 -1.50
N ASN A 680 39.57 -29.74 -2.69
CA ASN A 680 39.97 -30.90 -3.48
C ASN A 680 38.82 -31.86 -3.88
N PRO A 681 37.69 -31.39 -4.42
CA PRO A 681 36.63 -32.28 -4.90
C PRO A 681 37.17 -33.25 -5.97
N ASN A 682 36.93 -34.54 -5.81
CA ASN A 682 37.43 -35.62 -6.67
C ASN A 682 38.97 -35.60 -6.90
N ASN A 683 39.73 -35.08 -5.94
CA ASN A 683 41.18 -34.84 -6.04
C ASN A 683 41.58 -33.85 -7.16
N ALA A 684 40.64 -33.02 -7.62
CA ALA A 684 40.87 -31.91 -8.54
C ALA A 684 40.76 -30.57 -7.81
N LEU A 685 41.12 -29.47 -8.49
CA LEU A 685 40.80 -28.14 -7.98
C LEU A 685 39.28 -27.94 -8.03
N ASP A 686 38.74 -27.26 -7.03
CA ASP A 686 37.36 -26.80 -7.07
C ASP A 686 37.24 -25.72 -8.15
N GLU A 687 36.28 -25.86 -9.06
CA GLU A 687 36.14 -24.96 -10.20
C GLU A 687 35.38 -23.67 -9.87
N ASN A 688 34.66 -23.62 -8.74
CA ASN A 688 33.84 -22.46 -8.36
C ASN A 688 33.92 -22.16 -6.87
N HIS A 689 34.85 -21.30 -6.48
CA HIS A 689 35.07 -21.00 -5.06
C HIS A 689 34.01 -20.11 -4.37
N LEU A 690 32.97 -19.66 -5.09
CA LEU A 690 32.01 -18.69 -4.55
C LEU A 690 31.04 -19.31 -3.53
N ASN A 691 30.86 -20.63 -3.55
CA ASN A 691 30.00 -21.39 -2.63
C ASN A 691 30.81 -22.20 -1.58
N ASP A 692 32.14 -22.11 -1.60
CA ASP A 692 33.02 -22.84 -0.68
C ASP A 692 32.83 -22.40 0.77
N THR A 693 32.89 -21.09 1.03
CA THR A 693 33.08 -20.58 2.39
C THR A 693 31.77 -20.14 3.02
N LEU A 694 31.33 -20.87 4.05
CA LEU A 694 30.24 -20.45 4.93
C LEU A 694 30.81 -19.87 6.23
N SER A 695 30.25 -18.74 6.67
CA SER A 695 30.58 -18.11 7.96
C SER A 695 29.31 -17.83 8.75
N THR A 696 29.34 -18.14 10.06
CA THR A 696 28.26 -17.78 11.00
C THR A 696 28.82 -17.29 12.32
N THR A 697 27.99 -16.55 13.06
CA THR A 697 28.27 -16.13 14.43
C THR A 697 27.56 -17.04 15.43
N ILE A 698 28.31 -17.60 16.38
CA ILE A 698 27.82 -18.43 17.47
C ILE A 698 28.00 -17.67 18.78
N CYS A 699 27.03 -17.70 19.67
CA CYS A 699 27.15 -17.10 21.00
C CYS A 699 26.47 -17.94 22.08
N THR A 700 26.82 -17.68 23.33
CA THR A 700 26.26 -18.34 24.52
C THR A 700 25.25 -17.43 25.23
N GLY A 701 24.15 -17.98 25.75
CA GLY A 701 23.14 -17.19 26.47
C GLY A 701 23.64 -16.58 27.78
N LEU A 702 22.98 -15.48 28.22
CA LEU A 702 23.36 -14.70 29.40
C LEU A 702 22.83 -15.31 30.72
N SER A 703 23.53 -15.03 31.83
CA SER A 703 23.09 -15.34 33.20
C SER A 703 23.83 -14.48 34.22
N GLY A 704 23.12 -13.97 35.22
CA GLY A 704 23.68 -13.14 36.29
C GLY A 704 23.34 -11.65 36.19
N VAL A 705 24.13 -10.83 36.86
CA VAL A 705 23.88 -9.40 37.01
C VAL A 705 24.85 -8.59 36.15
N TYR A 706 24.32 -7.66 35.37
CA TYR A 706 25.03 -6.76 34.48
C TYR A 706 24.63 -5.31 34.75
N THR A 707 25.43 -4.35 34.28
CA THR A 707 25.13 -2.92 34.38
C THR A 707 25.06 -2.25 33.00
N ILE A 708 24.10 -1.35 32.81
CA ILE A 708 23.93 -0.57 31.56
C ILE A 708 24.26 0.91 31.81
N GLY A 709 25.14 1.49 30.98
CA GLY A 709 25.54 2.89 31.02
C GLY A 709 27.04 3.08 30.82
N ALA A 710 27.49 4.34 30.75
CA ALA A 710 28.91 4.66 30.59
C ALA A 710 29.74 4.01 31.72
N GLY A 711 30.70 3.15 31.35
CA GLY A 711 31.54 2.41 32.29
C GLY A 711 30.94 1.11 32.85
N GLY A 712 29.72 0.72 32.44
CA GLY A 712 29.11 -0.56 32.79
C GLY A 712 29.51 -1.71 31.86
N ASN A 713 29.03 -2.92 32.15
CA ASN A 713 29.15 -4.09 31.25
C ASN A 713 28.65 -3.77 29.83
N TYR A 714 27.56 -3.02 29.74
CA TYR A 714 26.97 -2.57 28.48
C TYR A 714 26.96 -1.04 28.42
N PRO A 715 27.51 -0.42 27.36
CA PRO A 715 27.48 1.04 27.24
C PRO A 715 26.08 1.59 26.95
N THR A 716 25.19 0.79 26.34
CA THR A 716 23.84 1.17 25.89
C THR A 716 22.84 0.03 26.11
N PHE A 717 21.55 0.33 26.09
CA PHE A 717 20.52 -0.71 26.12
C PHE A 717 20.55 -1.55 24.85
N ALA A 718 20.78 -0.91 23.70
CA ALA A 718 20.90 -1.62 22.42
C ALA A 718 21.97 -2.71 22.46
N ALA A 719 23.11 -2.47 23.12
CA ALA A 719 24.16 -3.47 23.29
C ALA A 719 23.70 -4.64 24.17
N ALA A 720 23.03 -4.36 25.29
CA ALA A 720 22.49 -5.40 26.17
C ALA A 720 21.41 -6.25 25.47
N ILE A 721 20.51 -5.61 24.71
CA ILE A 721 19.44 -6.30 23.95
C ILE A 721 20.04 -7.13 22.81
N SER A 722 21.09 -6.64 22.15
CA SER A 722 21.81 -7.40 21.13
C SER A 722 22.36 -8.71 21.70
N ASP A 723 22.96 -8.68 22.89
CA ASP A 723 23.49 -9.90 23.53
C ASP A 723 22.39 -10.85 24.01
N LEU A 724 21.22 -10.33 24.40
CA LEU A 724 20.04 -11.16 24.71
C LEU A 724 19.55 -11.99 23.52
N SER A 725 19.92 -11.64 22.27
CA SER A 725 19.59 -12.48 21.10
C SER A 725 20.19 -13.89 21.17
N CYS A 726 21.22 -14.09 22.00
CA CYS A 726 21.83 -15.38 22.29
C CYS A 726 21.03 -16.22 23.31
N GLY A 727 19.90 -15.70 23.80
CA GLY A 727 19.08 -16.33 24.82
C GLY A 727 19.60 -16.14 26.24
N VAL A 728 18.93 -16.77 27.20
CA VAL A 728 19.32 -16.78 28.62
C VAL A 728 19.48 -18.20 29.15
N ILE A 729 20.44 -18.42 30.05
CA ILE A 729 20.71 -19.73 30.68
C ILE A 729 20.52 -19.72 32.20
N GLY A 730 20.04 -18.59 32.73
CA GLY A 730 19.70 -18.35 34.13
C GLY A 730 19.02 -16.98 34.26
N PRO A 731 18.61 -16.57 35.46
CA PRO A 731 18.09 -15.22 35.68
C PRO A 731 19.09 -14.15 35.25
N VAL A 732 18.63 -13.13 34.54
CA VAL A 732 19.42 -11.99 34.08
C VAL A 732 18.88 -10.69 34.68
N VAL A 733 19.76 -9.90 35.29
CA VAL A 733 19.41 -8.57 35.83
C VAL A 733 20.32 -7.51 35.23
N PHE A 734 19.74 -6.50 34.58
CA PHE A 734 20.43 -5.31 34.11
C PHE A 734 20.15 -4.13 35.06
N ASN A 735 21.16 -3.69 35.79
CA ASN A 735 21.10 -2.50 36.63
C ASN A 735 21.57 -1.27 35.85
N VAL A 736 20.67 -0.32 35.61
CA VAL A 736 21.01 0.91 34.88
C VAL A 736 21.77 1.85 35.80
N LEU A 737 22.95 2.29 35.35
CA LEU A 737 23.80 3.21 36.09
C LEU A 737 23.15 4.61 36.12
N PRO A 738 23.34 5.39 37.20
CA PRO A 738 22.77 6.74 37.28
C PRO A 738 23.27 7.66 36.15
N LYS A 739 22.35 8.36 35.49
CA LYS A 739 22.66 9.37 34.47
C LYS A 739 21.87 10.66 34.71
N ALA A 740 22.57 11.79 34.69
CA ALA A 740 21.97 13.11 34.93
C ALA A 740 21.06 13.59 33.76
N THR A 741 21.22 13.02 32.57
CA THR A 741 20.38 13.27 31.39
C THR A 741 19.70 11.98 30.94
N PRO A 742 18.59 12.04 30.17
CA PRO A 742 17.92 10.84 29.70
C PRO A 742 18.83 9.91 28.88
N TYR A 743 18.54 8.62 28.94
CA TYR A 743 18.98 7.66 27.93
C TYR A 743 18.13 7.87 26.68
N LEU A 744 18.78 8.26 25.58
CA LEU A 744 18.12 8.62 24.32
C LEU A 744 18.02 7.41 23.39
N GLU A 745 17.30 6.38 23.81
CA GLU A 745 17.20 5.09 23.11
C GLU A 745 15.75 4.65 23.01
N GLN A 746 15.42 4.00 21.88
CA GLN A 746 14.18 3.27 21.69
C GLN A 746 14.48 1.78 21.89
N LEU A 747 13.71 1.11 22.75
CA LEU A 747 13.98 -0.29 23.11
C LEU A 747 12.97 -1.20 22.42
N ASP A 748 13.47 -2.12 21.60
CA ASP A 748 12.69 -3.18 20.97
C ASP A 748 13.26 -4.52 21.40
N ILE A 749 12.56 -5.22 22.29
CA ILE A 749 13.00 -6.48 22.87
C ILE A 749 12.22 -7.60 22.17
N PRO A 750 12.88 -8.43 21.35
CA PRO A 750 12.22 -9.55 20.69
C PRO A 750 11.99 -10.70 21.67
N GLN A 751 11.34 -11.77 21.19
CA GLN A 751 11.32 -13.04 21.90
C GLN A 751 12.75 -13.50 22.24
N ILE A 752 12.99 -13.80 23.51
CA ILE A 752 14.30 -14.23 24.01
C ILE A 752 14.27 -15.74 24.28
N SER A 753 15.15 -16.48 23.58
CA SER A 753 15.28 -17.92 23.75
C SER A 753 15.56 -18.30 25.21
N ASN A 754 14.88 -19.35 25.69
CA ASN A 754 14.99 -19.90 27.05
C ASN A 754 14.53 -18.99 28.21
N ALA A 755 13.91 -17.83 27.94
CA ALA A 755 13.23 -17.05 28.96
C ALA A 755 12.06 -17.85 29.56
N SER A 756 11.92 -17.84 30.88
CA SER A 756 10.91 -18.63 31.60
C SER A 756 10.65 -18.08 32.99
N ALA A 757 9.70 -18.68 33.73
CA ALA A 757 9.44 -18.36 35.13
C ALA A 757 10.68 -18.57 36.05
N ILE A 758 11.68 -19.33 35.60
CA ILE A 758 12.97 -19.50 36.30
C ILE A 758 14.01 -18.55 35.72
N ASN A 759 14.17 -18.52 34.39
CA ASN A 759 15.14 -17.67 33.70
C ASN A 759 14.50 -16.34 33.31
N THR A 760 14.26 -15.49 34.32
CA THR A 760 13.64 -14.18 34.12
C THR A 760 14.64 -13.14 33.64
N ILE A 761 14.16 -12.09 32.97
CA ILE A 761 14.96 -10.95 32.54
C ILE A 761 14.44 -9.70 33.23
N THR A 762 15.29 -9.02 34.00
CA THR A 762 14.90 -7.81 34.74
C THR A 762 15.76 -6.62 34.30
N PHE A 763 15.11 -5.54 33.87
CA PHE A 763 15.72 -4.22 33.71
C PHE A 763 15.36 -3.37 34.93
N ASN A 764 16.34 -3.01 35.75
CA ASN A 764 16.20 -2.10 36.89
C ASN A 764 16.69 -0.71 36.50
N GLY A 765 15.74 0.21 36.30
CA GLY A 765 15.99 1.58 35.88
C GLY A 765 16.65 2.46 36.94
N ASN A 766 16.50 2.16 38.24
CA ASN A 766 17.05 2.96 39.35
C ASN A 766 16.67 4.46 39.26
N GLY A 767 15.44 4.75 38.85
CA GLY A 767 14.91 6.11 38.67
C GLY A 767 15.39 6.81 37.40
N ASN A 768 16.18 6.16 36.54
CA ASN A 768 16.66 6.77 35.30
C ASN A 768 15.52 7.04 34.30
N THR A 769 15.71 8.09 33.50
CA THR A 769 14.79 8.43 32.41
C THR A 769 15.24 7.82 31.09
N LEU A 770 14.35 7.09 30.43
CA LEU A 770 14.45 6.66 29.04
C LEU A 770 13.56 7.57 28.18
N SER A 771 14.09 8.10 27.09
CA SER A 771 13.37 9.04 26.23
C SER A 771 13.76 8.88 24.76
N PHE A 772 12.80 9.03 23.85
CA PHE A 772 13.08 8.98 22.42
C PHE A 772 12.05 9.79 21.63
N ALA A 773 12.43 10.26 20.44
CA ALA A 773 11.52 10.94 19.52
C ALA A 773 10.85 9.91 18.60
N THR A 774 9.57 9.62 18.84
CA THR A 774 8.80 8.64 18.05
C THR A 774 8.42 9.17 16.66
N THR A 775 8.06 8.26 15.75
CA THR A 775 7.61 8.58 14.39
C THR A 775 6.30 7.86 14.05
N THR A 776 5.71 8.18 12.90
CA THR A 776 4.49 7.50 12.41
C THR A 776 4.65 5.98 12.22
N HIS A 777 5.87 5.52 11.96
CA HIS A 777 6.23 4.11 11.74
C HIS A 777 6.74 3.42 13.00
N ASN A 778 7.46 4.14 13.88
CA ASN A 778 8.01 3.64 15.14
C ASN A 778 7.45 4.44 16.31
N ARG A 779 6.29 4.00 16.81
CA ARG A 779 5.50 4.74 17.79
C ARG A 779 5.88 4.48 19.24
N PHE A 780 6.66 3.46 19.53
CA PHE A 780 6.93 3.02 20.90
C PHE A 780 8.16 3.72 21.52
N LEU A 781 8.27 3.75 22.84
CA LEU A 781 9.56 4.00 23.50
C LEU A 781 10.18 2.68 23.97
N VAL A 782 9.35 1.80 24.54
CA VAL A 782 9.70 0.41 24.86
C VAL A 782 8.69 -0.52 24.18
N ARG A 783 9.18 -1.53 23.47
CA ARG A 783 8.36 -2.59 22.88
C ARG A 783 8.87 -3.95 23.32
N LEU A 784 7.96 -4.75 23.88
CA LEU A 784 8.11 -6.18 24.08
C LEU A 784 7.40 -6.88 22.93
N ASN A 785 8.19 -7.47 22.03
CA ASN A 785 7.73 -8.06 20.77
C ASN A 785 7.85 -9.58 20.84
N GLY A 786 6.81 -10.23 21.38
CA GLY A 786 6.83 -11.65 21.73
C GLY A 786 7.82 -12.01 22.86
N ALA A 787 8.32 -11.00 23.58
CA ALA A 787 9.18 -11.19 24.73
C ALA A 787 8.35 -11.58 25.95
N ASP A 788 8.79 -12.64 26.64
CA ASP A 788 8.10 -13.19 27.81
C ASP A 788 9.00 -13.13 29.04
N TYR A 789 8.40 -13.07 30.23
CA TYR A 789 9.10 -13.06 31.53
C TYR A 789 10.09 -11.89 31.67
N VAL A 790 9.79 -10.74 31.06
CA VAL A 790 10.56 -9.51 31.18
C VAL A 790 9.94 -8.60 32.24
N THR A 791 10.77 -8.12 33.17
CA THR A 791 10.40 -7.11 34.17
C THR A 791 11.07 -5.78 33.86
N PHE A 792 10.27 -4.72 33.68
CA PHE A 792 10.71 -3.33 33.69
C PHE A 792 10.37 -2.69 35.03
N ASN A 793 11.40 -2.31 35.78
CA ASN A 793 11.26 -1.80 37.14
C ASN A 793 11.93 -0.43 37.30
N ASP A 794 11.23 0.52 37.92
CA ASP A 794 11.80 1.81 38.37
C ASP A 794 12.39 2.69 37.25
N PHE A 795 11.63 2.86 36.15
CA PHE A 795 11.97 3.73 35.03
C PHE A 795 11.05 4.94 34.92
N THR A 796 11.57 6.07 34.44
CA THR A 796 10.74 7.10 33.79
C THR A 796 10.83 6.95 32.27
N VAL A 797 9.73 6.60 31.60
CA VAL A 797 9.62 6.52 30.13
C VAL A 797 8.92 7.77 29.61
N LYS A 798 9.64 8.63 28.88
CA LYS A 798 9.16 9.97 28.53
C LYS A 798 9.28 10.26 27.03
N SER A 799 8.15 10.55 26.38
CA SER A 799 8.17 11.01 24.99
C SER A 799 8.60 12.47 24.87
N THR A 800 9.26 12.81 23.76
CA THR A 800 9.59 14.19 23.35
C THR A 800 8.75 14.71 22.19
N THR A 801 7.88 13.90 21.59
CA THR A 801 7.03 14.30 20.45
C THR A 801 5.57 14.45 20.89
N PRO A 802 4.76 15.27 20.19
CA PRO A 802 3.36 15.49 20.56
C PRO A 802 2.37 14.46 19.99
N SER A 803 2.80 13.59 19.08
CA SER A 803 1.92 12.64 18.36
C SER A 803 2.64 11.34 18.00
N PHE A 804 1.85 10.27 17.81
CA PHE A 804 2.33 8.93 17.47
C PHE A 804 3.15 8.25 18.59
N ASN A 805 2.71 8.42 19.84
CA ASN A 805 3.44 7.99 21.03
C ASN A 805 2.78 6.84 21.78
N PHE A 806 3.40 5.69 21.78
CA PHE A 806 3.16 4.60 22.71
C PHE A 806 4.31 4.55 23.72
N GLY A 807 4.02 4.69 25.02
CA GLY A 807 5.06 4.62 26.04
C GLY A 807 5.69 3.22 26.08
N ILE A 808 4.90 2.24 26.51
CA ILE A 808 5.31 0.83 26.56
C ILE A 808 4.29 -0.01 25.77
N VAL A 809 4.78 -0.87 24.88
CA VAL A 809 3.95 -1.73 24.01
C VAL A 809 4.28 -3.18 24.23
N LEU A 810 3.26 -4.01 24.48
CA LEU A 810 3.33 -5.46 24.52
C LEU A 810 2.53 -5.99 23.32
N THR A 811 3.22 -6.69 22.41
CA THR A 811 2.65 -7.16 21.14
C THR A 811 3.17 -8.56 20.80
N ASN A 812 2.49 -9.25 19.88
CA ASN A 812 2.88 -10.56 19.36
C ASN A 812 2.98 -11.63 20.45
N ASN A 813 1.97 -11.72 21.32
CA ASN A 813 1.90 -12.63 22.47
C ASN A 813 3.05 -12.43 23.48
N ALA A 814 3.40 -11.17 23.78
CA ALA A 814 4.30 -10.87 24.89
C ALA A 814 3.58 -11.12 26.22
N ASP A 815 3.89 -12.25 26.85
CA ASP A 815 3.17 -12.83 27.98
C ASP A 815 4.02 -12.83 29.28
N PHE A 816 3.36 -12.85 30.43
CA PHE A 816 4.02 -12.94 31.75
C PHE A 816 5.04 -11.83 32.03
N ASN A 817 4.85 -10.64 31.45
CA ASN A 817 5.72 -9.50 31.67
C ASN A 817 5.22 -8.62 32.81
N THR A 818 6.14 -7.88 33.44
CA THR A 818 5.83 -6.99 34.55
C THR A 818 6.37 -5.58 34.30
N ILE A 819 5.50 -4.57 34.42
CA ILE A 819 5.86 -3.15 34.48
C ILE A 819 5.59 -2.69 35.91
N ASN A 820 6.63 -2.37 36.67
CA ASN A 820 6.51 -2.06 38.10
C ASN A 820 7.21 -0.74 38.47
N ASN A 821 6.56 0.07 39.30
CA ASN A 821 7.13 1.30 39.84
C ASN A 821 7.66 2.26 38.76
N CYS A 822 7.01 2.29 37.60
CA CYS A 822 7.42 3.13 36.47
C CYS A 822 6.63 4.44 36.41
N ILE A 823 7.17 5.43 35.71
CA ILE A 823 6.45 6.64 35.28
C ILE A 823 6.43 6.65 33.76
N VAL A 824 5.24 6.63 33.15
CA VAL A 824 5.04 6.82 31.71
C VAL A 824 4.52 8.23 31.47
N ASP A 825 5.40 9.14 31.06
CA ASP A 825 5.11 10.55 30.86
C ASP A 825 4.92 10.89 29.37
N LEU A 826 3.66 11.02 28.97
CA LEU A 826 3.22 11.49 27.66
C LEU A 826 2.58 12.88 27.72
N SER A 827 2.98 13.72 28.68
CA SER A 827 2.48 15.10 28.80
C SER A 827 2.75 15.97 27.56
N SER A 828 3.71 15.60 26.71
CA SER A 828 3.93 16.22 25.40
C SER A 828 2.71 16.16 24.47
N THR A 829 1.77 15.24 24.70
CA THR A 829 0.65 14.94 23.81
C THR A 829 -0.59 15.81 24.05
N TYR A 830 -0.61 16.67 25.07
CA TYR A 830 -1.78 17.48 25.48
C TYR A 830 -2.34 18.43 24.42
N ILE A 831 -1.71 18.53 23.24
CA ILE A 831 -2.11 19.44 22.16
C ILE A 831 -2.64 18.73 20.91
N ASN A 832 -2.61 17.38 20.83
CA ASN A 832 -2.96 16.65 19.60
C ASN A 832 -3.86 15.41 19.85
N PRO A 833 -5.20 15.57 19.86
CA PRO A 833 -6.14 14.45 19.99
C PRO A 833 -6.24 13.66 18.68
N GLY A 834 -6.10 12.33 18.71
CA GLY A 834 -6.14 11.55 17.46
C GLY A 834 -6.18 10.01 17.54
N PHE A 835 -6.36 9.40 18.72
CA PHE A 835 -6.24 7.95 18.93
C PHE A 835 -4.85 7.38 18.58
N ILE A 836 -3.83 8.22 18.57
CA ILE A 836 -2.47 7.90 18.12
C ILE A 836 -1.46 7.90 19.26
N ASN A 837 -1.88 8.26 20.49
CA ASN A 837 -1.03 8.24 21.68
C ASN A 837 -1.62 7.33 22.78
N ALA A 838 -0.80 6.49 23.39
CA ALA A 838 -1.20 5.62 24.49
C ALA A 838 -0.05 5.42 25.49
N GLY A 839 -0.33 5.46 26.80
CA GLY A 839 0.68 5.23 27.83
C GLY A 839 1.24 3.81 27.76
N ILE A 840 0.42 2.82 28.09
CA ILE A 840 0.77 1.40 27.99
C ILE A 840 -0.25 0.69 27.11
N THR A 841 0.22 -0.06 26.11
CA THR A 841 -0.64 -0.79 25.17
C THR A 841 -0.30 -2.27 25.19
N ILE A 842 -1.32 -3.12 25.38
CA ILE A 842 -1.26 -4.57 25.22
C ILE A 842 -2.18 -4.93 24.05
N SER A 843 -1.61 -5.01 22.85
CA SER A 843 -2.34 -5.26 21.59
C SER A 843 -1.38 -5.81 20.54
N GLY A 844 -1.89 -6.61 19.60
CA GLY A 844 -1.11 -7.10 18.46
C GLY A 844 -0.94 -6.11 17.30
N VAL A 845 -1.39 -4.85 17.43
CA VAL A 845 -1.24 -3.83 16.39
C VAL A 845 -0.46 -2.62 16.92
N THR A 846 0.73 -2.39 16.38
CA THR A 846 1.64 -1.31 16.81
C THR A 846 1.33 0.06 16.18
N GLY A 847 0.37 0.12 15.26
CA GLY A 847 -0.09 1.33 14.58
C GLY A 847 -1.40 1.91 15.11
N ASN A 848 -2.06 1.27 16.09
CA ASN A 848 -3.32 1.76 16.65
C ASN A 848 -3.53 1.15 18.04
N ALA A 849 -3.68 2.00 19.06
CA ALA A 849 -3.82 1.57 20.46
C ALA A 849 -5.10 0.76 20.72
N VAL A 850 -6.10 0.84 19.84
CA VAL A 850 -7.41 0.19 20.00
C VAL A 850 -7.79 -0.69 18.80
N ALA A 851 -6.81 -1.36 18.18
CA ALA A 851 -7.05 -2.35 17.14
C ALA A 851 -6.84 -3.79 17.63
N ALA A 852 -7.54 -4.74 17.00
CA ALA A 852 -7.46 -6.16 17.32
C ALA A 852 -6.17 -6.79 16.79
N GLY A 853 -5.53 -7.67 17.58
CA GLY A 853 -4.36 -8.43 17.17
C GLY A 853 -3.95 -9.48 18.21
N SER A 854 -2.81 -10.15 17.98
CA SER A 854 -2.15 -11.05 18.95
C SER A 854 -1.66 -10.29 20.19
N SER A 855 -2.54 -10.16 21.18
CA SER A 855 -2.32 -9.45 22.43
C SER A 855 -1.62 -10.32 23.47
N GLY A 856 -0.95 -9.69 24.43
CA GLY A 856 -0.33 -10.39 25.56
C GLY A 856 -1.34 -10.84 26.62
N THR A 857 -0.94 -11.87 27.38
CA THR A 857 -1.65 -12.48 28.50
C THR A 857 -0.80 -12.50 29.77
N ASN A 858 -1.46 -12.55 30.92
CA ASN A 858 -0.81 -12.67 32.23
C ASN A 858 0.23 -11.57 32.51
N ASN A 859 0.03 -10.38 31.94
CA ASN A 859 0.92 -9.25 32.15
C ASN A 859 0.47 -8.42 33.36
N SER A 860 1.43 -7.87 34.09
CA SER A 860 1.19 -7.09 35.30
C SER A 860 1.69 -5.64 35.14
N ILE A 861 0.81 -4.66 35.36
CA ILE A 861 1.12 -3.24 35.45
C ILE A 861 0.86 -2.81 36.89
N LEU A 862 1.93 -2.56 37.64
CA LEU A 862 1.91 -2.40 39.09
C LEU A 862 2.54 -1.07 39.49
N ASN A 863 1.93 -0.38 40.45
CA ASN A 863 2.51 0.80 41.11
C ASN A 863 3.01 1.88 40.12
N THR A 864 2.38 1.98 38.95
CA THR A 864 2.89 2.78 37.83
C THR A 864 2.06 4.05 37.67
N ASN A 865 2.72 5.18 37.41
CA ASN A 865 2.06 6.44 37.09
C ASN A 865 2.07 6.66 35.57
N ILE A 866 0.89 6.80 34.96
CA ILE A 866 0.70 7.04 33.54
C ILE A 866 0.07 8.43 33.36
N LYS A 867 0.79 9.32 32.69
CA LYS A 867 0.40 10.70 32.49
C LYS A 867 0.22 11.05 31.01
N GLY A 868 -0.94 11.58 30.64
CA GLY A 868 -1.27 11.98 29.27
C GLY A 868 -1.62 10.83 28.33
N GLY A 869 -1.50 11.08 27.02
CA GLY A 869 -1.94 10.16 25.97
C GLY A 869 -3.44 10.28 25.64
N ASP A 870 -3.85 9.80 24.46
CA ASP A 870 -5.28 9.62 24.15
C ASP A 870 -5.87 8.52 25.05
N TYR A 871 -5.07 7.47 25.24
CA TYR A 871 -5.34 6.35 26.12
C TYR A 871 -4.29 6.28 27.22
N GLY A 872 -4.69 6.10 28.49
CA GLY A 872 -3.74 5.79 29.55
C GLY A 872 -3.19 4.38 29.38
N ILE A 873 -4.07 3.38 29.56
CA ILE A 873 -3.81 1.97 29.33
C ILE A 873 -4.82 1.44 28.31
N SER A 874 -4.35 0.71 27.31
CA SER A 874 -5.22 0.00 26.36
C SER A 874 -4.87 -1.48 26.31
N ILE A 875 -5.87 -2.35 26.49
CA ILE A 875 -5.73 -3.82 26.39
C ILE A 875 -6.76 -4.31 25.38
N TYR A 876 -6.30 -4.79 24.23
CA TYR A 876 -7.18 -5.20 23.15
C TYR A 876 -6.85 -6.63 22.70
N GLY A 877 -7.73 -7.57 23.02
CA GLY A 877 -7.65 -8.97 22.58
C GLY A 877 -8.28 -9.23 21.21
N ASN A 878 -7.99 -10.40 20.64
CA ASN A 878 -8.63 -10.87 19.41
C ASN A 878 -10.04 -11.39 19.70
N SER A 879 -11.04 -10.93 18.94
CA SER A 879 -12.45 -11.28 19.14
C SER A 879 -12.79 -12.75 18.89
N VAL A 880 -11.93 -13.51 18.19
CA VAL A 880 -12.12 -14.93 17.87
C VAL A 880 -11.44 -15.83 18.90
N LEU A 881 -10.20 -15.48 19.28
CA LEU A 881 -9.38 -16.32 20.15
C LEU A 881 -9.52 -15.98 21.65
N LEU A 882 -10.07 -14.81 21.98
CA LEU A 882 -10.11 -14.26 23.36
C LEU A 882 -8.75 -14.37 24.07
N ASN A 883 -7.69 -14.10 23.32
CA ASN A 883 -6.30 -14.34 23.69
C ASN A 883 -5.69 -13.26 24.58
N SER A 884 -6.47 -12.39 25.22
CA SER A 884 -5.96 -11.46 26.23
C SER A 884 -6.65 -11.76 27.56
N VAL A 885 -5.93 -12.51 28.40
CA VAL A 885 -6.44 -13.03 29.67
C VAL A 885 -5.44 -12.84 30.81
N GLY A 886 -5.92 -12.81 32.04
CA GLY A 886 -5.06 -12.83 33.23
C GLY A 886 -4.26 -11.55 33.45
N ASN A 887 -4.57 -10.44 32.76
CA ASN A 887 -3.83 -9.20 32.92
C ASN A 887 -4.22 -8.51 34.24
N LEU A 888 -3.24 -7.94 34.92
CA LEU A 888 -3.39 -7.25 36.20
C LEU A 888 -2.96 -5.79 36.06
N VAL A 889 -3.86 -4.86 36.42
CA VAL A 889 -3.55 -3.43 36.57
C VAL A 889 -3.88 -3.03 38.00
N GLU A 890 -2.84 -2.80 38.80
CA GLU A 890 -2.98 -2.59 40.24
C GLU A 890 -2.16 -1.41 40.74
N ASN A 891 -2.75 -0.64 41.66
CA ASN A 891 -2.12 0.50 42.33
C ASN A 891 -1.54 1.54 41.36
N CYS A 892 -2.14 1.68 40.17
CA CYS A 892 -1.68 2.64 39.17
C CYS A 892 -2.41 3.98 39.31
N ILE A 893 -1.71 5.06 38.94
CA ILE A 893 -2.28 6.39 38.77
C ILE A 893 -2.35 6.64 37.27
N ILE A 894 -3.56 6.86 36.74
CA ILE A 894 -3.78 7.20 35.34
C ILE A 894 -4.35 8.62 35.29
N GLU A 895 -3.51 9.57 34.88
CA GLU A 895 -3.85 10.99 34.98
C GLU A 895 -3.68 11.77 33.67
N ASP A 896 -4.55 12.78 33.51
CA ASP A 896 -4.48 13.77 32.43
C ASP A 896 -4.56 13.20 30.99
N PHE A 897 -5.14 12.01 30.83
CA PHE A 897 -5.46 11.42 29.52
C PHE A 897 -6.49 12.27 28.73
N ILE A 898 -6.50 12.14 27.40
CA ILE A 898 -7.38 12.92 26.52
C ILE A 898 -8.73 12.21 26.31
N HIS A 899 -8.78 10.92 25.99
CA HIS A 899 -10.03 10.23 25.65
C HIS A 899 -10.46 9.19 26.67
N THR A 900 -9.59 8.23 26.99
CA THR A 900 -9.94 7.12 27.90
C THR A 900 -8.78 6.77 28.82
N ALA A 901 -9.03 6.63 30.13
CA ALA A 901 -7.98 6.24 31.07
C ALA A 901 -7.58 4.78 30.87
N ILE A 902 -8.56 3.87 30.96
CA ILE A 902 -8.37 2.44 30.73
C ILE A 902 -9.38 1.97 29.69
N TYR A 903 -8.87 1.50 28.55
CA TYR A 903 -9.67 0.92 27.48
C TYR A 903 -9.43 -0.59 27.41
N ILE A 904 -10.49 -1.39 27.46
CA ILE A 904 -10.39 -2.84 27.26
C ILE A 904 -11.41 -3.36 26.24
N ALA A 905 -10.99 -4.32 25.41
CA ALA A 905 -11.89 -5.03 24.49
C ALA A 905 -11.45 -6.47 24.22
N ASN A 906 -12.40 -7.42 24.21
CA ASN A 906 -12.11 -8.86 24.05
C ASN A 906 -11.14 -9.40 25.12
N VAL A 907 -11.33 -8.96 26.37
CA VAL A 907 -10.48 -9.29 27.52
C VAL A 907 -11.27 -10.12 28.52
N SER A 908 -10.67 -11.17 29.08
CA SER A 908 -11.31 -12.00 30.11
C SER A 908 -10.37 -12.28 31.28
N ASN A 909 -10.90 -12.68 32.42
CA ASN A 909 -10.12 -13.06 33.62
C ASN A 909 -9.07 -12.01 34.03
N SER A 910 -9.31 -10.72 33.77
CA SER A 910 -8.35 -9.65 34.05
C SER A 910 -8.84 -8.76 35.19
N THR A 911 -7.91 -8.21 35.96
CA THR A 911 -8.20 -7.48 37.21
C THR A 911 -7.66 -6.05 37.14
N PHE A 912 -8.51 -5.09 37.48
CA PHE A 912 -8.22 -3.65 37.52
C PHE A 912 -8.59 -3.16 38.92
N VAL A 913 -7.59 -3.07 39.81
CA VAL A 913 -7.82 -2.88 41.24
C VAL A 913 -7.00 -1.74 41.84
N ASN A 914 -7.60 -0.99 42.76
CA ASN A 914 -6.92 0.08 43.52
C ASN A 914 -6.32 1.20 42.65
N ASN A 915 -6.82 1.42 41.44
CA ASN A 915 -6.30 2.46 40.55
C ASN A 915 -6.94 3.82 40.83
N ILE A 916 -6.19 4.89 40.59
CA ILE A 916 -6.66 6.29 40.65
C ILE A 916 -6.74 6.83 39.23
N ILE A 917 -7.93 7.30 38.83
CA ILE A 917 -8.23 7.76 37.47
C ILE A 917 -8.74 9.19 37.53
N ARG A 918 -7.98 10.13 36.96
CA ARG A 918 -8.26 11.57 37.12
C ARG A 918 -7.70 12.47 36.01
N ARG A 919 -8.17 13.73 35.92
CA ARG A 919 -7.63 14.76 35.01
C ARG A 919 -7.44 16.11 35.71
N PRO A 920 -6.61 16.17 36.77
CA PRO A 920 -6.48 17.36 37.60
C PRO A 920 -5.87 18.56 36.86
N ASN A 921 -5.01 18.34 35.85
CA ASN A 921 -4.27 19.41 35.19
C ASN A 921 -4.67 19.62 33.72
N SER A 922 -5.43 18.69 33.13
CA SER A 922 -5.83 18.77 31.73
C SER A 922 -6.80 19.92 31.48
N SER A 923 -6.43 20.85 30.59
CA SER A 923 -7.28 21.98 30.17
C SER A 923 -8.18 21.67 28.97
N LEU A 924 -8.11 20.44 28.42
CA LEU A 924 -8.88 20.04 27.24
C LEU A 924 -10.33 19.70 27.58
N VAL A 925 -11.26 20.21 26.76
CA VAL A 925 -12.71 19.98 26.88
C VAL A 925 -13.12 18.84 25.95
N ASN A 926 -13.26 17.63 26.49
CA ASN A 926 -13.72 16.45 25.74
C ASN A 926 -14.41 15.43 26.66
N ALA A 927 -14.94 14.35 26.06
CA ALA A 927 -15.61 13.30 26.81
C ALA A 927 -14.65 12.60 27.79
N PHE A 928 -15.09 12.43 29.04
CA PHE A 928 -14.33 11.69 30.06
C PHE A 928 -14.75 10.22 30.05
N TYR A 929 -13.88 9.32 29.59
CA TYR A 929 -14.05 7.88 29.82
C TYR A 929 -13.03 7.40 30.85
N GLY A 930 -13.47 7.06 32.06
CA GLY A 930 -12.56 6.54 33.09
C GLY A 930 -12.12 5.11 32.76
N PHE A 931 -13.08 4.19 32.81
CA PHE A 931 -12.92 2.80 32.42
C PHE A 931 -13.91 2.46 31.33
N ARG A 932 -13.41 2.07 30.14
CA ARG A 932 -14.23 1.74 28.97
C ARG A 932 -14.02 0.28 28.58
N HIS A 933 -15.06 -0.54 28.72
CA HIS A 933 -15.07 -1.95 28.30
C HIS A 933 -16.02 -2.15 27.13
N VAL A 934 -15.49 -2.61 26.01
CA VAL A 934 -16.25 -2.79 24.75
C VAL A 934 -16.10 -4.22 24.22
N ALA A 935 -17.16 -4.76 23.61
CA ALA A 935 -17.19 -6.10 23.03
C ALA A 935 -17.03 -7.23 24.08
N ASN A 936 -16.80 -8.46 23.63
CA ASN A 936 -16.88 -9.67 24.46
C ASN A 936 -15.88 -9.63 25.63
N GLY A 937 -16.24 -10.22 26.77
CA GLY A 937 -15.35 -10.31 27.93
C GLY A 937 -16.08 -10.85 29.15
N GLN A 938 -15.42 -11.71 29.93
CA GLN A 938 -16.02 -12.39 31.09
C GLN A 938 -15.03 -12.54 32.23
N ASN A 939 -15.53 -12.71 33.46
CA ASN A 939 -14.72 -12.84 34.68
C ASN A 939 -13.73 -11.68 34.91
N ASN A 940 -13.98 -10.49 34.35
CA ASN A 940 -13.15 -9.34 34.64
C ASN A 940 -13.57 -8.68 35.96
N ILE A 941 -12.59 -8.17 36.70
CA ILE A 941 -12.80 -7.51 37.99
C ILE A 941 -12.37 -6.05 37.90
N ILE A 942 -13.30 -5.14 38.18
CA ILE A 942 -13.07 -3.70 38.30
C ILE A 942 -13.39 -3.31 39.75
N ALA A 943 -12.37 -3.27 40.60
CA ALA A 943 -12.56 -3.19 42.05
C ALA A 943 -11.79 -2.04 42.71
N SER A 944 -12.38 -1.40 43.71
CA SER A 944 -11.67 -0.45 44.58
C SER A 944 -10.99 0.73 43.87
N ASN A 945 -11.40 1.05 42.64
CA ASN A 945 -10.85 2.16 41.88
C ASN A 945 -11.51 3.48 42.27
N ARG A 946 -10.78 4.59 42.11
CA ARG A 946 -11.27 5.95 42.36
C ARG A 946 -11.28 6.74 41.05
N PHE A 947 -12.45 7.25 40.68
CA PHE A 947 -12.65 8.09 39.50
C PHE A 947 -13.03 9.50 39.95
N HIS A 948 -12.14 10.47 39.73
CA HIS A 948 -12.38 11.83 40.20
C HIS A 948 -11.62 12.91 39.43
N ASP A 949 -11.90 14.18 39.73
CA ASP A 949 -11.22 15.33 39.09
C ASP A 949 -11.28 15.27 37.57
N ALA A 950 -12.45 14.96 36.99
CA ALA A 950 -12.58 14.75 35.54
C ALA A 950 -12.27 16.01 34.71
N TYR A 951 -12.46 17.19 35.29
CA TYR A 951 -12.31 18.49 34.61
C TYR A 951 -11.74 19.60 35.53
N SER A 952 -11.00 19.25 36.58
CA SER A 952 -10.50 20.24 37.54
C SER A 952 -9.53 21.26 36.92
N GLY A 953 -8.87 20.90 35.81
CA GLY A 953 -8.03 21.80 35.01
C GLY A 953 -8.77 22.66 33.97
N VAL A 954 -10.10 22.52 33.82
CA VAL A 954 -10.90 23.23 32.82
C VAL A 954 -11.50 24.51 33.43
N THR A 955 -11.20 25.67 32.85
CA THR A 955 -11.65 26.98 33.33
C THR A 955 -12.83 27.59 32.54
N SER A 956 -13.22 26.96 31.43
CA SER A 956 -14.33 27.41 30.56
C SER A 956 -15.62 26.65 30.84
N ASN A 957 -16.76 27.17 30.34
CA ASN A 957 -18.03 26.46 30.42
C ASN A 957 -17.96 25.12 29.66
N ASN A 958 -18.02 23.99 30.38
CA ASN A 958 -17.77 22.66 29.84
C ASN A 958 -19.07 21.86 29.69
N LEU A 959 -19.49 21.59 28.46
CA LEU A 959 -20.67 20.75 28.14
C LEU A 959 -20.31 19.30 27.78
N SER A 960 -19.08 18.87 28.04
CA SER A 960 -18.61 17.52 27.70
C SER A 960 -19.35 16.44 28.48
N ILE A 961 -19.52 15.30 27.83
CA ILE A 961 -20.14 14.13 28.44
C ILE A 961 -19.15 13.34 29.30
N SER A 962 -19.62 12.75 30.40
CA SER A 962 -18.79 11.96 31.31
C SER A 962 -19.33 10.56 31.53
N TYR A 963 -18.41 9.60 31.46
CA TYR A 963 -18.58 8.18 31.71
C TYR A 963 -17.41 7.64 32.55
N PRO A 964 -17.42 7.80 33.88
CA PRO A 964 -16.42 7.19 34.75
C PRO A 964 -16.31 5.68 34.54
N ILE A 965 -17.43 4.97 34.39
CA ILE A 965 -17.45 3.56 33.96
C ILE A 965 -18.42 3.38 32.79
N TYR A 966 -17.95 2.79 31.70
CA TYR A 966 -18.71 2.57 30.48
C TYR A 966 -18.57 1.12 29.98
N HIS A 967 -19.69 0.40 29.88
CA HIS A 967 -19.77 -0.94 29.32
C HIS A 967 -20.59 -0.94 28.04
N GLN A 968 -20.05 -1.48 26.94
CA GLN A 968 -20.74 -1.56 25.66
C GLN A 968 -20.62 -2.95 25.03
N ASN A 969 -21.75 -3.65 24.99
CA ASN A 969 -21.87 -4.98 24.40
C ASN A 969 -20.92 -6.01 25.04
N VAL A 970 -20.69 -5.87 26.35
CA VAL A 970 -19.88 -6.79 27.15
C VAL A 970 -20.77 -7.92 27.64
N ASN A 971 -20.88 -8.98 26.85
CA ASN A 971 -21.76 -10.09 27.16
C ASN A 971 -20.95 -11.26 27.73
N ALA A 972 -21.10 -11.50 29.03
CA ALA A 972 -20.58 -12.70 29.68
C ALA A 972 -21.62 -13.83 29.66
N SER A 973 -21.17 -15.07 29.87
CA SER A 973 -22.09 -16.21 30.09
C SER A 973 -22.53 -16.27 31.56
N PRO A 974 -23.73 -16.79 31.88
CA PRO A 974 -24.13 -17.06 33.26
C PRO A 974 -23.07 -17.88 34.02
N GLY A 975 -22.72 -17.46 35.22
CA GLY A 975 -21.65 -18.04 36.05
C GLY A 975 -20.26 -17.48 35.79
N ASN A 976 -20.07 -16.68 34.73
CA ASN A 976 -18.81 -16.00 34.40
C ASN A 976 -18.94 -14.46 34.44
N GLU A 977 -19.79 -13.94 35.33
CA GLU A 977 -20.13 -12.52 35.32
C GLU A 977 -18.89 -11.61 35.50
N ASN A 978 -18.92 -10.44 34.87
CA ASN A 978 -17.97 -9.38 35.20
C ASN A 978 -18.38 -8.72 36.52
N LEU A 979 -17.42 -8.40 37.38
CA LEU A 979 -17.64 -7.81 38.70
C LEU A 979 -17.12 -6.36 38.75
N VAL A 980 -17.98 -5.43 39.15
CA VAL A 980 -17.66 -4.02 39.35
C VAL A 980 -18.02 -3.65 40.79
N TYR A 981 -17.04 -3.52 41.68
CA TYR A 981 -17.36 -3.30 43.10
C TYR A 981 -16.39 -2.42 43.88
N ASN A 982 -16.86 -1.88 45.01
CA ASN A 982 -16.07 -0.99 45.88
C ASN A 982 -15.47 0.24 45.16
N ASN A 983 -15.93 0.61 43.97
CA ASN A 983 -15.40 1.78 43.28
C ASN A 983 -16.03 3.06 43.84
N ILE A 984 -15.28 4.18 43.83
CA ILE A 984 -15.80 5.50 44.20
C ILE A 984 -15.70 6.44 43.01
N ILE A 985 -16.83 7.06 42.65
CA ILE A 985 -16.95 8.07 41.60
C ILE A 985 -17.36 9.38 42.26
N TYR A 986 -16.56 10.44 42.12
CA TYR A 986 -16.83 11.74 42.73
C TYR A 986 -16.13 12.90 42.01
N ASN A 987 -16.49 14.14 42.30
CA ASN A 987 -15.88 15.34 41.71
C ASN A 987 -15.85 15.32 40.16
N ILE A 988 -16.96 14.91 39.54
CA ILE A 988 -17.15 14.88 38.08
C ILE A 988 -17.81 16.19 37.63
N ASN A 989 -17.10 17.30 37.83
CA ASN A 989 -17.66 18.65 37.69
C ASN A 989 -17.69 19.12 36.24
N ASN A 990 -18.87 19.21 35.64
CA ASN A 990 -19.11 19.78 34.31
C ASN A 990 -20.55 20.29 34.21
N ASN A 991 -20.90 21.01 33.13
CA ASN A 991 -22.26 21.44 32.78
C ASN A 991 -22.92 20.55 31.71
N GLY A 992 -22.23 19.53 31.22
CA GLY A 992 -22.73 18.55 30.27
C GLY A 992 -23.42 17.36 30.94
N THR A 993 -23.65 16.31 30.14
CA THR A 993 -24.27 15.07 30.61
C THR A 993 -23.28 14.22 31.40
N THR A 994 -23.69 13.72 32.56
CA THR A 994 -22.87 12.86 33.43
C THR A 994 -23.60 11.57 33.76
N TYR A 995 -23.01 10.44 33.38
CA TYR A 995 -23.45 9.10 33.76
C TYR A 995 -22.39 8.49 34.68
N GLY A 996 -22.69 8.19 35.94
CA GLY A 996 -21.73 7.56 36.86
C GLY A 996 -21.27 6.20 36.34
N ILE A 997 -22.22 5.30 36.12
CA ILE A 997 -22.02 4.02 35.44
C ILE A 997 -23.00 3.94 34.27
N TYR A 998 -22.47 3.70 33.07
CA TYR A 998 -23.27 3.58 31.86
C TYR A 998 -23.14 2.16 31.27
N ASN A 999 -24.26 1.46 31.18
CA ASN A 999 -24.36 0.17 30.50
C ASN A 999 -25.15 0.32 29.19
N PHE A 1000 -24.46 0.27 28.05
CA PHE A 1000 -25.07 0.45 26.74
C PHE A 1000 -25.95 -0.74 26.33
N GLY A 1001 -25.72 -1.94 26.87
CA GLY A 1001 -26.39 -3.18 26.46
C GLY A 1001 -25.62 -4.45 26.83
N SER A 1002 -24.85 -4.41 27.92
CA SER A 1002 -23.96 -5.48 28.33
C SER A 1002 -24.64 -6.39 29.34
N SER A 1003 -24.66 -7.69 29.08
CA SER A 1003 -25.32 -8.71 29.91
C SER A 1003 -24.35 -9.37 30.89
N HIS A 1004 -24.87 -9.88 32.00
CA HIS A 1004 -24.13 -10.66 33.01
C HIS A 1004 -23.00 -9.84 33.67
N ILE A 1005 -23.35 -8.66 34.18
CA ILE A 1005 -22.45 -7.79 34.95
C ILE A 1005 -23.09 -7.48 36.31
N LYS A 1006 -22.28 -7.63 37.37
CA LYS A 1006 -22.65 -7.39 38.76
C LYS A 1006 -21.97 -6.11 39.26
N TYR A 1007 -22.77 -5.12 39.62
CA TYR A 1007 -22.35 -3.83 40.17
C TYR A 1007 -22.68 -3.81 41.66
N TYR A 1008 -21.69 -3.99 42.53
CA TYR A 1008 -21.90 -4.10 43.97
C TYR A 1008 -21.12 -3.07 44.77
N HIS A 1009 -21.67 -2.54 45.86
CA HIS A 1009 -20.88 -1.74 46.81
C HIS A 1009 -20.13 -0.56 46.18
N ASN A 1010 -20.62 0.01 45.07
CA ASN A 1010 -20.00 1.21 44.49
C ASN A 1010 -20.61 2.46 45.13
N THR A 1011 -19.79 3.49 45.36
CA THR A 1011 -20.22 4.82 45.82
C THR A 1011 -20.13 5.82 44.67
N ILE A 1012 -21.25 6.46 44.33
CA ILE A 1012 -21.35 7.46 43.26
C ILE A 1012 -21.88 8.75 43.86
N SER A 1013 -21.05 9.80 43.91
CA SER A 1013 -21.46 11.16 44.31
C SER A 1013 -21.38 12.11 43.12
N LEU A 1014 -22.53 12.65 42.71
CA LEU A 1014 -22.63 13.66 41.64
C LEU A 1014 -23.22 14.94 42.25
N ASP A 1015 -22.34 15.83 42.68
CA ASP A 1015 -22.61 16.91 43.64
C ASP A 1015 -22.14 18.30 43.17
N HIS A 1016 -21.91 18.48 41.87
CA HIS A 1016 -21.52 19.77 41.29
C HIS A 1016 -22.66 20.81 41.40
N SER A 1017 -22.77 21.45 42.56
CA SER A 1017 -23.84 22.39 42.89
C SER A 1017 -23.85 23.62 41.98
N ALA A 1018 -22.69 24.04 41.48
CA ALA A 1018 -22.54 25.15 40.53
C ALA A 1018 -22.95 24.79 39.09
N SER A 1019 -23.38 23.56 38.83
CA SER A 1019 -23.82 23.17 37.51
C SER A 1019 -25.03 23.99 37.04
N THR A 1020 -25.08 24.31 35.76
CA THR A 1020 -26.16 25.08 35.14
C THR A 1020 -27.13 24.23 34.31
N ASP A 1021 -26.68 23.09 33.75
CA ASP A 1021 -27.51 22.20 32.94
C ASP A 1021 -26.96 20.75 32.93
N GLY A 1022 -27.47 19.89 32.04
CA GLY A 1022 -26.91 18.58 31.72
C GLY A 1022 -27.63 17.43 32.43
N ILE A 1023 -27.83 16.32 31.70
CA ILE A 1023 -28.46 15.11 32.25
C ILE A 1023 -27.52 14.48 33.28
N THR A 1024 -28.03 14.10 34.45
CA THR A 1024 -27.23 13.50 35.53
C THR A 1024 -27.82 12.18 35.97
N VAL A 1025 -27.14 11.06 35.73
CA VAL A 1025 -27.63 9.74 36.13
C VAL A 1025 -26.56 8.95 36.85
N GLY A 1026 -26.92 8.32 37.97
CA GLY A 1026 -26.02 7.45 38.73
C GLY A 1026 -25.69 6.15 37.98
N PHE A 1027 -26.72 5.36 37.65
CA PHE A 1027 -26.63 4.16 36.81
C PHE A 1027 -27.63 4.20 35.65
N TYR A 1028 -27.13 4.06 34.42
CA TYR A 1028 -27.93 4.13 33.20
C TYR A 1028 -27.86 2.83 32.40
N GLN A 1029 -29.01 2.16 32.24
CA GLN A 1029 -29.18 1.02 31.35
C GLN A 1029 -29.86 1.47 30.05
N PHE A 1030 -29.13 1.42 28.93
CA PHE A 1030 -29.62 2.00 27.67
C PHE A 1030 -30.41 1.04 26.77
N GLN A 1031 -29.79 -0.05 26.30
CA GLN A 1031 -30.45 -1.06 25.48
C GLN A 1031 -30.80 -2.30 26.30
N PHE A 1032 -31.40 -3.31 25.67
CA PHE A 1032 -31.65 -4.60 26.29
C PHE A 1032 -30.37 -5.21 26.86
N ALA A 1033 -30.44 -5.70 28.10
CA ALA A 1033 -29.42 -6.52 28.73
C ALA A 1033 -30.08 -7.50 29.70
N SER A 1034 -29.47 -8.66 29.91
CA SER A 1034 -29.94 -9.66 30.87
C SER A 1034 -28.88 -9.96 31.92
N GLY A 1035 -29.29 -10.40 33.11
CA GLY A 1035 -28.36 -10.76 34.17
C GLY A 1035 -27.56 -9.57 34.71
N VAL A 1036 -28.12 -8.36 34.66
CA VAL A 1036 -27.54 -7.19 35.33
C VAL A 1036 -27.97 -7.20 36.79
N ASP A 1037 -27.04 -7.10 37.73
CA ASP A 1037 -27.34 -6.98 39.16
C ASP A 1037 -26.72 -5.69 39.71
N PHE A 1038 -27.55 -4.74 40.14
CA PHE A 1038 -27.17 -3.47 40.72
C PHE A 1038 -27.63 -3.42 42.18
N SER A 1039 -26.83 -3.99 43.08
CA SER A 1039 -27.20 -4.17 44.49
C SER A 1039 -26.14 -3.64 45.45
N ASN A 1040 -26.54 -3.22 46.65
CA ASN A 1040 -25.66 -2.63 47.67
C ASN A 1040 -24.86 -1.41 47.20
N ASN A 1041 -25.30 -0.66 46.20
CA ASN A 1041 -24.61 0.57 45.78
C ASN A 1041 -25.15 1.80 46.53
N LEU A 1042 -24.35 2.85 46.58
CA LEU A 1042 -24.71 4.14 47.16
C LEU A 1042 -24.61 5.20 46.06
N ILE A 1043 -25.74 5.82 45.71
CA ILE A 1043 -25.83 6.94 44.76
C ILE A 1043 -26.33 8.16 45.51
N SER A 1044 -25.59 9.26 45.42
CA SER A 1044 -25.96 10.58 45.96
C SER A 1044 -25.90 11.62 44.86
N ILE A 1045 -27.04 12.24 44.54
CA ILE A 1045 -27.14 13.28 43.52
C ILE A 1045 -27.68 14.57 44.15
N THR A 1046 -26.80 15.57 44.25
CA THR A 1046 -27.08 16.94 44.70
C THR A 1046 -26.65 18.00 43.69
N ARG A 1047 -26.24 17.57 42.49
CA ARG A 1047 -25.82 18.42 41.37
C ARG A 1047 -26.89 19.46 41.02
N GLY A 1048 -26.46 20.69 40.71
CA GLY A 1048 -27.33 21.80 40.30
C GLY A 1048 -27.89 21.67 38.88
N GLY A 1049 -28.34 22.79 38.32
CA GLY A 1049 -28.70 22.93 36.90
C GLY A 1049 -30.09 22.42 36.51
N THR A 1050 -30.55 22.77 35.30
CA THR A 1050 -31.91 22.49 34.82
C THR A 1050 -32.10 21.12 34.17
N GLY A 1051 -31.03 20.39 33.87
CA GLY A 1051 -31.10 19.07 33.22
C GLY A 1051 -31.76 17.97 34.08
N LEU A 1052 -32.21 16.91 33.41
CA LEU A 1052 -32.86 15.73 34.02
C LEU A 1052 -31.92 14.98 34.96
N LYS A 1053 -32.43 14.49 36.11
CA LYS A 1053 -31.62 13.76 37.10
C LYS A 1053 -32.29 12.50 37.64
N HIS A 1054 -31.57 11.38 37.63
CA HIS A 1054 -32.06 10.10 38.17
C HIS A 1054 -30.96 9.33 38.89
N CYS A 1055 -31.25 8.65 40.01
CA CYS A 1055 -30.28 7.70 40.57
C CYS A 1055 -30.13 6.50 39.63
N LEU A 1056 -31.27 5.92 39.21
CA LEU A 1056 -31.34 4.78 38.30
C LEU A 1056 -32.15 5.13 37.05
N TYR A 1057 -31.69 4.76 35.87
CA TYR A 1057 -32.43 4.99 34.63
C TYR A 1057 -32.46 3.73 33.77
N PHE A 1058 -33.62 3.09 33.69
CA PHE A 1058 -33.85 1.89 32.87
C PHE A 1058 -34.64 2.27 31.63
N ASN A 1059 -33.91 2.51 30.54
CA ASN A 1059 -34.46 3.08 29.31
C ASN A 1059 -35.36 2.11 28.55
N THR A 1060 -35.15 0.79 28.68
CA THR A 1060 -35.98 -0.24 28.04
C THR A 1060 -36.64 -1.14 29.09
N ASN A 1061 -37.81 -1.68 28.74
CA ASN A 1061 -38.59 -2.57 29.61
C ASN A 1061 -38.23 -4.06 29.46
N ASN A 1062 -37.44 -4.43 28.45
CA ASN A 1062 -37.11 -5.81 28.17
C ASN A 1062 -35.89 -6.29 28.95
N SER A 1063 -35.10 -5.38 29.54
CA SER A 1063 -33.92 -5.76 30.30
C SER A 1063 -34.28 -6.55 31.56
N VAL A 1064 -33.50 -7.59 31.86
CA VAL A 1064 -33.63 -8.37 33.09
C VAL A 1064 -32.60 -7.86 34.10
N ILE A 1065 -33.05 -7.00 35.00
CA ILE A 1065 -32.23 -6.28 35.98
C ILE A 1065 -32.68 -6.68 37.39
N VAL A 1066 -31.73 -7.01 38.25
CA VAL A 1066 -31.93 -7.06 39.71
C VAL A 1066 -31.40 -5.74 40.27
N SER A 1067 -32.21 -5.06 41.07
CA SER A 1067 -31.75 -3.87 41.79
C SER A 1067 -32.37 -3.85 43.19
N ASN A 1068 -31.54 -3.93 44.22
CA ASN A 1068 -32.00 -3.95 45.61
C ASN A 1068 -30.92 -3.53 46.62
N HIS A 1069 -31.32 -3.22 47.85
CA HIS A 1069 -30.42 -2.89 48.96
C HIS A 1069 -29.48 -1.71 48.67
N ASN A 1070 -29.91 -0.79 47.80
CA ASN A 1070 -29.15 0.40 47.44
C ASN A 1070 -29.48 1.57 48.37
N VAL A 1071 -28.62 2.58 48.37
CA VAL A 1071 -28.91 3.92 48.90
C VAL A 1071 -29.05 4.85 47.72
N LEU A 1072 -30.25 5.40 47.50
CA LEU A 1072 -30.61 6.21 46.34
C LEU A 1072 -31.02 7.61 46.82
N TYR A 1073 -30.04 8.47 47.10
CA TYR A 1073 -30.29 9.82 47.60
C TYR A 1073 -30.35 10.84 46.45
N MET A 1074 -31.47 11.55 46.35
CA MET A 1074 -31.73 12.58 45.35
C MET A 1074 -32.19 13.88 46.05
N ASN A 1075 -31.38 14.92 45.97
CA ASN A 1075 -31.74 16.25 46.49
C ASN A 1075 -31.09 17.40 45.68
N PRO A 1076 -31.41 17.51 44.37
CA PRO A 1076 -30.90 18.59 43.55
C PRO A 1076 -31.69 19.89 43.81
N PRO A 1077 -31.05 21.07 43.73
CA PRO A 1077 -31.72 22.35 43.98
C PRO A 1077 -32.66 22.80 42.84
N ALA A 1078 -32.55 22.21 41.64
CA ALA A 1078 -33.34 22.59 40.46
C ALA A 1078 -33.41 21.46 39.41
N GLY A 1079 -34.30 21.64 38.43
CA GLY A 1079 -34.52 20.73 37.29
C GLY A 1079 -35.40 19.52 37.62
N PRO A 1080 -35.93 18.83 36.59
CA PRO A 1080 -36.72 17.62 36.78
C PRO A 1080 -35.85 16.48 37.31
N HIS A 1081 -36.32 15.78 38.34
CA HIS A 1081 -35.58 14.72 39.00
C HIS A 1081 -36.49 13.62 39.56
N GLY A 1082 -35.92 12.42 39.78
CA GLY A 1082 -36.60 11.31 40.45
C GLY A 1082 -35.62 10.23 40.90
N ILE A 1083 -36.03 9.33 41.78
CA ILE A 1083 -35.20 8.21 42.23
C ILE A 1083 -34.88 7.27 41.07
N GLY A 1084 -35.88 6.96 40.24
CA GLY A 1084 -35.72 6.02 39.14
C GLY A 1084 -36.54 6.39 37.91
N TYR A 1085 -36.15 5.85 36.75
CA TYR A 1085 -36.94 5.91 35.52
C TYR A 1085 -37.18 4.49 34.99
N TYR A 1086 -38.46 4.16 34.78
CA TYR A 1086 -38.91 2.92 34.14
C TYR A 1086 -40.31 3.15 33.56
N PHE A 1087 -40.42 3.21 32.23
CA PHE A 1087 -41.56 3.75 31.45
C PHE A 1087 -41.87 5.25 31.68
N SER A 1088 -41.76 5.71 32.92
CA SER A 1088 -41.97 7.07 33.38
C SER A 1088 -41.07 7.35 34.58
N SER A 1089 -40.87 8.64 34.87
CA SER A 1089 -40.08 9.08 36.03
C SER A 1089 -40.80 8.78 37.33
N GLN A 1090 -40.13 8.12 38.27
CA GLN A 1090 -40.60 7.86 39.63
C GLN A 1090 -39.96 8.87 40.57
N ALA A 1091 -40.76 9.76 41.15
CA ALA A 1091 -40.26 10.91 41.90
C ALA A 1091 -39.62 10.47 43.23
N THR A 1092 -40.26 9.56 43.95
CA THR A 1092 -39.82 9.08 45.26
C THR A 1092 -39.41 7.61 45.24
N LEU A 1093 -38.74 7.16 46.31
CA LEU A 1093 -38.41 5.75 46.47
C LEU A 1093 -39.67 4.89 46.66
N ALA A 1094 -40.74 5.44 47.23
CA ALA A 1094 -42.03 4.76 47.33
C ALA A 1094 -42.64 4.50 45.95
N ASP A 1095 -42.62 5.50 45.07
CA ASP A 1095 -43.06 5.35 43.66
C ASP A 1095 -42.20 4.31 42.92
N TRP A 1096 -40.89 4.34 43.16
CA TRP A 1096 -39.96 3.38 42.58
C TRP A 1096 -40.24 1.95 43.08
N LYS A 1097 -40.49 1.72 44.37
CA LYS A 1097 -40.86 0.39 44.90
C LYS A 1097 -42.20 -0.12 44.37
N ALA A 1098 -43.15 0.80 44.12
CA ALA A 1098 -44.49 0.47 43.65
C ALA A 1098 -44.59 0.28 42.12
N ASN A 1099 -43.51 0.53 41.38
CA ASN A 1099 -43.52 0.38 39.92
C ASN A 1099 -43.72 -1.08 39.49
N THR A 1100 -44.04 -1.31 38.22
CA THR A 1100 -44.37 -2.64 37.68
C THR A 1100 -43.21 -3.66 37.69
N GLY A 1101 -41.96 -3.20 37.79
CA GLY A 1101 -40.77 -4.03 37.98
C GLY A 1101 -40.46 -4.36 39.45
N ALA A 1102 -41.11 -3.70 40.41
CA ALA A 1102 -40.92 -3.89 41.86
C ALA A 1102 -39.45 -3.81 42.33
N PHE A 1103 -38.67 -2.88 41.77
CA PHE A 1103 -37.26 -2.71 42.10
C PHE A 1103 -37.04 -2.15 43.53
N ASP A 1104 -35.86 -2.39 44.08
CA ASP A 1104 -35.32 -1.70 45.26
C ASP A 1104 -36.15 -1.81 46.55
N GLN A 1105 -36.84 -2.94 46.76
CA GLN A 1105 -37.73 -3.14 47.91
C GLN A 1105 -37.08 -2.91 49.28
N ASN A 1106 -35.80 -3.26 49.43
CA ASN A 1106 -35.00 -3.11 50.65
C ASN A 1106 -34.01 -1.93 50.60
N SER A 1107 -34.16 -1.02 49.63
CA SER A 1107 -33.30 0.15 49.49
C SER A 1107 -33.78 1.32 50.37
N SER A 1108 -32.88 2.27 50.63
CA SER A 1108 -33.11 3.53 51.34
C SER A 1108 -32.88 4.74 50.42
N ALA A 1109 -33.54 5.86 50.72
CA ALA A 1109 -33.30 7.16 50.08
C ALA A 1109 -32.81 8.21 51.09
N ASP A 1110 -32.36 7.77 52.27
CA ASP A 1110 -31.81 8.64 53.30
C ASP A 1110 -30.47 9.22 52.89
N ALA A 1111 -30.20 10.46 53.31
CA ALA A 1111 -28.94 11.13 53.00
C ALA A 1111 -27.76 10.36 53.61
N PRO A 1112 -26.68 10.06 52.86
CA PRO A 1112 -25.55 9.29 53.39
C PRO A 1112 -24.71 10.05 54.43
N LEU A 1113 -24.76 11.39 54.41
CA LEU A 1113 -23.99 12.28 55.28
C LEU A 1113 -22.49 11.96 55.25
N PHE A 1114 -21.85 12.16 54.10
CA PHE A 1114 -20.43 11.87 53.92
C PHE A 1114 -19.56 12.66 54.92
N THR A 1115 -18.59 11.98 55.54
CA THR A 1115 -17.77 12.56 56.63
C THR A 1115 -16.92 13.76 56.21
N ASN A 1116 -16.31 13.73 55.01
CA ASN A 1116 -15.50 14.86 54.51
C ASN A 1116 -15.35 14.78 52.97
N PRO A 1117 -16.40 15.10 52.19
CA PRO A 1117 -16.37 14.99 50.73
C PRO A 1117 -15.36 15.95 50.08
N THR A 1118 -15.06 17.10 50.69
CA THR A 1118 -14.04 18.05 50.20
C THR A 1118 -12.62 17.50 50.20
N MET A 1119 -12.34 16.49 51.03
CA MET A 1119 -11.06 15.77 51.07
C MET A 1119 -11.11 14.43 50.33
N GLY A 1120 -12.16 14.15 49.57
CA GLY A 1120 -12.33 12.87 48.87
C GLY A 1120 -12.80 11.71 49.77
N LEU A 1121 -13.26 11.99 50.99
CA LEU A 1121 -13.69 10.96 51.95
C LEU A 1121 -15.21 10.79 51.93
N TYR A 1122 -15.68 9.86 51.10
CA TYR A 1122 -17.09 9.52 50.89
C TYR A 1122 -17.60 8.39 51.79
N ARG A 1123 -17.04 8.25 52.99
CA ARG A 1123 -17.56 7.32 54.00
C ARG A 1123 -18.88 7.88 54.55
N PRO A 1124 -19.99 7.12 54.55
CA PRO A 1124 -21.24 7.57 55.17
C PRO A 1124 -21.11 7.69 56.69
N SER A 1125 -21.97 8.50 57.30
CA SER A 1125 -22.11 8.59 58.76
C SER A 1125 -23.55 8.39 59.24
N ASN A 1126 -24.54 8.43 58.35
CA ASN A 1126 -25.93 8.27 58.72
C ASN A 1126 -26.26 6.81 59.09
N HIS A 1127 -26.81 6.60 60.28
CA HIS A 1127 -27.20 5.27 60.75
C HIS A 1127 -28.37 4.65 59.97
N LEU A 1128 -29.19 5.45 59.27
CA LEU A 1128 -30.32 4.93 58.49
C LEU A 1128 -29.89 4.16 57.24
N VAL A 1129 -28.66 4.37 56.77
CA VAL A 1129 -28.09 3.66 55.62
C VAL A 1129 -27.06 2.59 56.02
N ASN A 1130 -26.91 2.35 57.31
CA ASN A 1130 -25.94 1.41 57.90
C ASN A 1130 -26.55 0.01 58.03
N ASN A 1131 -25.78 -1.03 57.71
CA ASN A 1131 -26.13 -2.45 57.76
C ASN A 1131 -27.44 -2.80 57.04
N ILE A 1132 -27.76 -2.14 55.92
CA ILE A 1132 -28.98 -2.42 55.13
C ILE A 1132 -28.70 -3.27 53.88
N GLY A 1133 -27.44 -3.60 53.60
CA GLY A 1133 -27.02 -4.38 52.43
C GLY A 1133 -27.28 -5.89 52.56
N ALA A 1134 -27.23 -6.59 51.44
CA ALA A 1134 -27.27 -8.06 51.37
C ALA A 1134 -25.86 -8.68 51.31
N SER A 1135 -25.66 -9.91 51.80
CA SER A 1135 -24.38 -10.62 51.59
C SER A 1135 -24.25 -11.10 50.14
N LEU A 1136 -23.36 -10.47 49.36
CA LEU A 1136 -23.15 -10.74 47.92
C LEU A 1136 -21.79 -11.37 47.59
N GLY A 1137 -21.06 -11.85 48.61
CA GLY A 1137 -19.75 -12.51 48.45
C GLY A 1137 -18.55 -11.56 48.36
N ILE A 1138 -18.75 -10.23 48.49
CA ILE A 1138 -17.67 -9.25 48.64
C ILE A 1138 -17.37 -9.09 50.13
N THR A 1139 -16.20 -9.56 50.57
CA THR A 1139 -15.88 -9.69 52.01
C THR A 1139 -15.16 -8.49 52.61
N THR A 1140 -14.65 -7.58 51.80
CA THR A 1140 -13.92 -6.38 52.24
C THR A 1140 -14.43 -5.12 51.57
N ASP A 1141 -14.21 -3.97 52.21
CA ASP A 1141 -14.49 -2.65 51.67
C ASP A 1141 -13.28 -2.09 50.88
N ILE A 1142 -13.37 -0.84 50.39
CA ILE A 1142 -12.30 -0.21 49.59
C ILE A 1142 -10.98 0.00 50.36
N LEU A 1143 -11.03 0.01 51.70
CA LEU A 1143 -9.84 0.12 52.54
C LEU A 1143 -9.29 -1.26 52.93
N GLY A 1144 -9.92 -2.34 52.45
CA GLY A 1144 -9.59 -3.70 52.81
C GLY A 1144 -10.16 -4.14 54.16
N PHE A 1145 -11.01 -3.34 54.81
CA PHE A 1145 -11.62 -3.73 56.07
C PHE A 1145 -12.72 -4.77 55.85
N PRO A 1146 -12.87 -5.77 56.75
CA PRO A 1146 -13.92 -6.77 56.64
C PRO A 1146 -15.32 -6.13 56.68
N ARG A 1147 -16.21 -6.61 55.81
CA ARG A 1147 -17.64 -6.27 55.84
C ARG A 1147 -18.40 -7.16 56.80
N ASN A 1148 -19.54 -6.69 57.29
CA ASN A 1148 -20.48 -7.50 58.05
C ASN A 1148 -20.95 -8.69 57.19
N ALA A 1149 -20.81 -9.91 57.72
CA ALA A 1149 -21.05 -11.15 56.97
C ALA A 1149 -22.53 -11.39 56.61
N THR A 1150 -23.46 -10.71 57.30
CA THR A 1150 -24.91 -10.87 57.09
C THR A 1150 -25.58 -9.61 56.57
N THR A 1151 -25.12 -8.44 56.99
CA THR A 1151 -25.74 -7.14 56.70
C THR A 1151 -24.69 -6.10 56.34
N PRO A 1152 -23.93 -6.27 55.25
CA PRO A 1152 -22.89 -5.32 54.87
C PRO A 1152 -23.46 -3.94 54.52
N ASP A 1153 -22.62 -2.92 54.49
CA ASP A 1153 -23.04 -1.56 54.12
C ASP A 1153 -23.14 -1.36 52.60
N PRO A 1154 -24.19 -0.68 52.10
CA PRO A 1154 -24.20 -0.19 50.73
C PRO A 1154 -23.10 0.86 50.48
N GLY A 1155 -22.52 0.81 49.29
CA GLY A 1155 -21.39 1.64 48.89
C GLY A 1155 -20.04 1.06 49.29
N ALA A 1156 -18.98 1.81 48.98
CA ALA A 1156 -17.60 1.32 48.96
C ALA A 1156 -16.95 1.17 50.35
N TYR A 1157 -17.59 1.67 51.41
CA TYR A 1157 -17.07 1.65 52.77
C TYR A 1157 -17.96 0.80 53.68
N GLU A 1158 -17.33 0.06 54.59
CA GLU A 1158 -18.00 -0.43 55.78
C GLU A 1158 -17.86 0.60 56.91
N PHE A 1159 -18.95 0.88 57.62
CA PHE A 1159 -18.96 1.91 58.65
C PHE A 1159 -19.80 1.53 59.87
N SER A 1160 -19.63 2.34 60.91
CA SER A 1160 -20.31 2.17 62.18
C SER A 1160 -20.60 3.57 62.70
N PRO A 1161 -21.86 4.03 62.61
CA PRO A 1161 -22.27 5.32 63.13
C PRO A 1161 -22.02 5.43 64.65
N SER A 1162 -21.84 6.66 65.13
CA SER A 1162 -21.72 6.96 66.56
C SER A 1162 -23.01 6.59 67.32
N THR A 1163 -22.87 6.11 68.57
CA THR A 1163 -24.04 5.68 69.38
C THR A 1163 -24.89 6.85 69.87
N ASN A 1164 -24.27 7.96 70.28
CA ASN A 1164 -24.90 9.21 70.67
C ASN A 1164 -24.26 10.35 69.88
N ASP A 1165 -25.00 10.98 68.98
CA ASP A 1165 -24.48 12.06 68.16
C ASP A 1165 -25.58 13.10 67.93
N ALA A 1166 -25.47 14.24 68.62
CA ALA A 1166 -26.41 15.35 68.50
C ALA A 1166 -25.73 16.47 67.69
N GLY A 1167 -26.39 16.95 66.63
CA GLY A 1167 -25.90 18.08 65.86
C GLY A 1167 -26.94 19.17 65.72
N ILE A 1168 -26.48 20.41 65.58
CA ILE A 1168 -27.33 21.57 65.31
C ILE A 1168 -27.45 21.73 63.79
N THR A 1169 -28.67 21.68 63.26
CA THR A 1169 -28.91 21.76 61.80
C THR A 1169 -29.24 23.16 61.30
N ALA A 1170 -29.74 24.03 62.18
CA ALA A 1170 -30.00 25.43 61.89
C ALA A 1170 -30.11 26.25 63.18
N LEU A 1171 -29.71 27.52 63.11
CA LEU A 1171 -30.20 28.55 64.03
C LEU A 1171 -31.59 28.98 63.55
N ILE A 1172 -32.59 28.95 64.42
CA ILE A 1172 -33.99 29.27 64.12
C ILE A 1172 -34.32 30.71 64.50
N ASN A 1173 -33.73 31.22 65.58
CA ASN A 1173 -33.88 32.61 66.02
C ASN A 1173 -32.59 33.08 66.74
N PRO A 1174 -32.08 34.30 66.48
CA PRO A 1174 -32.46 35.22 65.40
C PRO A 1174 -31.92 34.76 64.03
N LEU A 1175 -32.84 34.57 63.06
CA LEU A 1175 -32.47 34.12 61.70
C LEU A 1175 -31.82 35.24 60.85
N ASN A 1176 -32.16 36.50 61.12
CA ASN A 1176 -31.80 37.67 60.30
C ASN A 1176 -31.41 38.90 61.15
N GLY A 1177 -30.70 38.69 62.26
CA GLY A 1177 -30.29 39.76 63.17
C GLY A 1177 -31.42 40.29 64.06
N VAL A 1178 -31.06 41.03 65.11
CA VAL A 1178 -32.00 41.58 66.09
C VAL A 1178 -32.27 43.06 65.78
N THR A 1179 -33.52 43.42 65.47
CA THR A 1179 -33.89 44.77 64.98
C THR A 1179 -34.40 45.73 66.06
N SER A 1180 -34.51 45.30 67.32
CA SER A 1180 -34.84 46.17 68.45
C SER A 1180 -34.10 45.75 69.73
N PRO A 1181 -33.62 46.71 70.56
CA PRO A 1181 -32.96 46.39 71.82
C PRO A 1181 -33.92 45.66 72.77
N GLY A 1182 -33.52 44.49 73.26
CA GLY A 1182 -34.30 43.69 74.21
C GLY A 1182 -33.82 42.24 74.27
N ASN A 1183 -34.39 41.46 75.20
CA ASN A 1183 -34.11 40.02 75.30
C ASN A 1183 -34.77 39.28 74.12
N GLN A 1184 -34.00 38.48 73.39
CA GLN A 1184 -34.48 37.60 72.32
C GLN A 1184 -34.22 36.14 72.70
N SER A 1185 -35.11 35.22 72.28
CA SER A 1185 -34.84 33.78 72.39
C SER A 1185 -33.77 33.38 71.38
N ILE A 1186 -32.85 32.51 71.81
CA ILE A 1186 -31.93 31.80 70.91
C ILE A 1186 -32.49 30.41 70.72
N GLU A 1187 -32.88 30.09 69.50
CA GLU A 1187 -33.50 28.81 69.17
C GLU A 1187 -32.67 28.11 68.10
N VAL A 1188 -32.44 26.82 68.29
CA VAL A 1188 -31.71 25.96 67.35
C VAL A 1188 -32.52 24.70 67.07
N ASN A 1189 -32.39 24.15 65.86
CA ASN A 1189 -32.86 22.81 65.56
C ASN A 1189 -31.76 21.80 65.89
N ILE A 1190 -32.11 20.81 66.71
CA ILE A 1190 -31.24 19.67 67.03
C ILE A 1190 -31.68 18.47 66.19
N PHE A 1191 -30.72 17.75 65.63
CA PHE A 1191 -30.93 16.49 64.95
C PHE A 1191 -30.09 15.39 65.62
N ASN A 1192 -30.67 14.20 65.77
CA ASN A 1192 -29.98 13.03 66.26
C ASN A 1192 -29.33 12.29 65.08
N TYR A 1193 -28.02 12.42 64.95
CA TYR A 1193 -27.21 11.67 64.00
C TYR A 1193 -26.85 10.27 64.52
N GLY A 1194 -26.97 10.03 65.83
CA GLY A 1194 -26.59 8.78 66.48
C GLY A 1194 -27.67 7.69 66.45
N ILE A 1195 -27.26 6.47 66.79
CA ILE A 1195 -28.12 5.27 66.77
C ILE A 1195 -29.12 5.25 67.95
N SER A 1196 -28.77 5.82 69.10
CA SER A 1196 -29.60 5.78 70.31
C SER A 1196 -30.55 6.97 70.36
N ASN A 1197 -31.74 6.78 70.93
CA ASN A 1197 -32.62 7.90 71.29
C ASN A 1197 -31.89 8.85 72.26
N LEU A 1198 -31.76 10.12 71.89
CA LEU A 1198 -31.19 11.14 72.76
C LEU A 1198 -32.24 11.60 73.78
N ASN A 1199 -32.12 11.14 75.02
CA ASN A 1199 -33.02 11.53 76.12
C ASN A 1199 -32.66 12.90 76.73
N THR A 1200 -31.41 13.34 76.59
CA THR A 1200 -30.91 14.62 77.08
C THR A 1200 -29.81 15.14 76.15
N VAL A 1201 -29.87 16.42 75.78
CA VAL A 1201 -28.82 17.09 75.00
C VAL A 1201 -28.53 18.45 75.65
N ASN A 1202 -27.26 18.71 75.96
CA ASN A 1202 -26.84 20.02 76.44
C ASN A 1202 -26.50 20.89 75.23
N VAL A 1203 -27.33 21.89 74.96
CA VAL A 1203 -27.03 22.92 73.95
C VAL A 1203 -26.32 24.07 74.64
N SER A 1204 -25.14 24.43 74.14
CA SER A 1204 -24.39 25.58 74.61
C SER A 1204 -24.09 26.49 73.41
N GLY A 1205 -24.11 27.79 73.66
CA GLY A 1205 -23.74 28.81 72.67
C GLY A 1205 -23.23 30.04 73.39
N TYR A 1206 -22.54 30.90 72.67
CA TYR A 1206 -22.10 32.20 73.17
C TYR A 1206 -22.45 33.27 72.14
N ILE A 1207 -22.71 34.48 72.62
CA ILE A 1207 -22.81 35.67 71.76
C ILE A 1207 -21.50 36.43 71.93
N SER A 1208 -20.73 36.57 70.86
CA SER A 1208 -19.57 37.45 70.82
C SER A 1208 -19.96 38.77 70.15
N ASN A 1209 -19.62 39.88 70.80
CA ASN A 1209 -19.71 41.24 70.28
C ASN A 1209 -18.38 41.70 69.65
N GLY A 1210 -17.45 40.77 69.41
CA GLY A 1210 -16.17 41.04 68.75
C GLY A 1210 -15.10 41.70 69.62
N ILE A 1211 -15.29 41.81 70.95
CA ILE A 1211 -14.27 42.37 71.88
C ILE A 1211 -13.85 41.39 72.99
N THR A 1212 -14.45 40.21 73.08
CA THR A 1212 -13.88 39.07 73.84
C THR A 1212 -14.09 37.78 73.08
#